data_AF-A0A9R1HAZ5-F1
#
_entry.id   AF-A0A9R1HAZ5-F1
#
_cell.length_a   1.000
_cell.length_b   1.000
_cell.length_c   1.000
_cell.angle_alpha   90.00
_cell.angle_beta   90.00
_cell.angle_gamma   90.00
#
_symmetry.space_group_name_H-M   'P 1'
#
loop_
_entity.id
_entity.type
_entity.pdbx_description
1 polymer ?
#
loop_
_entity_poly.entity_id
_entity_poly.type
_entity_poly.pdbx_seq_one_letter_code
_entity_poly.pdbx_strand_id
1 'polypeptide(L)'
;MPMGPRLLQHYRSRSASYARSPDADALHGSPGPGTAAAADALDCPFGHLHGLSRADVREAAYEVFFMSCRAGAGGSAKGAAWDGGEGGDASPRIGAGPRGGTGMNVVNSRVKRALGLKARRATQPSTALRSGSLNASSAPGSPGRAVRAPAGSPRARRPMTSAEIMRQQMRVTEHGDARLRKTLMRTLVGQVGRRAETIILPLELLRQLKLPDFADGAEHHQWQRRQLKLLEAGLILHSSVPLDHRHSASVLRFREVMEAAEARAIDTGKASDAMRALCDAVLALAWRSAPAGEACHWADGYPLNVLLYVSLLQGIFDLRDETVLLDEVDELLELMRRTWATLGINRMLHNVCFAWVLFQQYVATGQVEPDLAGAALAVLAEVAADAGARQDNPRDPVYARVFSTALGAIRDWSEKRLLDYHEWYGNGGTGTCTAALECALSLALGAGKIIAESVHADHECGGDRVDYYIRCSMRSAFTKVLESGLGQENGMVSGHQRDVDDTSGILTQLARDTEELAQWERECFSRELRRWHPFPAAVAAATLHGCYGVVLKQYLGKAVCLTDELVRVLHAAGRLEKALVQMVVDDDGEPVVREVVPYDVESVVVGFLRTWVEERLRVARECLLRAKDTESWTARSKNEPYAQSAVDLMKLAKATLDEFFAIPVSARDGMLQDLADGLGAVFQDYVSFLASCGNKQSYLPPLPALTRCNQDSTIKRLWKRAAVAPCRAPLTSGRGNASYHGGGQSVSAAGGHNPRPSTSRGTQRLYVRLNTIHYILSHIQALDKSLSFFSAGGGACTSPSTTSRLLAAPCCHFDHARTAAQTAIAHVAEVAAYRLIFFDSHQSFYDGLYAGGVADARIRPALRTLKQNLSLLVSLLVDRAQPVAVREVMKASFQAFLMVLLAGGNHRSFTREDHGMVEEDLRSLKRAFCTRGEGLVAEDVVESEAEVAEGVVALMGQTAERIVEELSIATTTTTAAACGGSPRAALPVPLTTRRWCRTDPDTVLRVLCHRDDEAASQFLKRAFQLPKRR
;
A
#
# COMPACT_ATOMS: atom_id res chain seq x y z
N MET A 1 20.77 18.38 -10.05
CA MET A 1 20.17 17.82 -11.27
C MET A 1 19.63 16.42 -10.98
N PRO A 2 18.36 16.25 -10.56
CA PRO A 2 17.74 14.95 -10.43
C PRO A 2 16.96 14.57 -11.71
N MET A 3 17.14 13.34 -12.21
CA MET A 3 16.27 12.76 -13.24
C MET A 3 15.05 12.13 -12.55
N GLY A 4 13.85 12.65 -12.82
CA GLY A 4 12.60 12.13 -12.24
C GLY A 4 11.95 11.04 -13.11
N PRO A 5 11.29 10.02 -12.52
CA PRO A 5 10.62 8.97 -13.28
C PRO A 5 9.33 9.48 -13.93
N ARG A 6 9.37 9.71 -15.25
CA ARG A 6 8.17 9.86 -16.10
C ARG A 6 7.87 8.53 -16.79
N LEU A 7 6.87 7.77 -16.31
CA LEU A 7 6.15 6.75 -17.10
C LEU A 7 4.97 6.14 -16.31
N LEU A 8 3.92 6.93 -16.03
CA LEU A 8 2.67 6.39 -15.45
C LEU A 8 1.42 7.25 -15.74
N GLN A 9 1.29 7.76 -16.96
CA GLN A 9 0.10 8.45 -17.45
C GLN A 9 -0.08 8.21 -18.96
N HIS A 10 -0.77 7.13 -19.35
CA HIS A 10 -1.57 7.03 -20.60
C HIS A 10 -2.30 5.67 -20.75
N TYR A 11 -3.14 5.30 -19.78
CA TYR A 11 -4.20 4.30 -20.02
C TYR A 11 -5.56 4.89 -19.59
N ARG A 12 -6.20 5.60 -20.53
CA ARG A 12 -7.64 5.90 -20.47
C ARG A 12 -8.37 4.86 -21.31
N SER A 13 -9.42 4.27 -20.75
CA SER A 13 -10.22 3.22 -21.37
C SER A 13 -10.73 3.63 -22.76
N ARG A 14 -10.30 2.91 -23.80
CA ARG A 14 -10.95 2.97 -25.12
C ARG A 14 -12.05 1.91 -25.20
N SER A 15 -13.15 2.16 -24.48
CA SER A 15 -14.38 1.40 -24.65
C SER A 15 -14.94 1.66 -26.05
N ALA A 16 -14.75 0.71 -26.97
CA ALA A 16 -15.22 0.82 -28.34
C ALA A 16 -16.74 0.66 -28.40
N SER A 17 -17.46 1.78 -28.43
CA SER A 17 -18.93 1.83 -28.50
C SER A 17 -19.44 1.40 -29.88
N TYR A 18 -19.60 0.09 -30.11
CA TYR A 18 -20.31 -0.44 -31.27
C TYR A 18 -21.80 -0.13 -31.15
N ALA A 19 -22.25 0.93 -31.81
CA ALA A 19 -23.67 1.26 -31.93
C ALA A 19 -24.38 0.24 -32.82
N ARG A 20 -25.22 -0.62 -32.23
CA ARG A 20 -26.28 -1.34 -32.97
C ARG A 20 -27.47 -0.41 -33.13
N SER A 21 -27.89 -0.14 -34.36
CA SER A 21 -29.25 0.34 -34.61
C SER A 21 -30.23 -0.83 -34.43
N PRO A 22 -31.39 -0.64 -33.79
CA PRO A 22 -32.48 -1.60 -33.84
C PRO A 22 -33.25 -1.47 -35.16
N ASP A 23 -33.79 -2.60 -35.61
CA ASP A 23 -35.13 -2.81 -36.20
C ASP A 23 -35.16 -4.31 -36.60
N ALA A 24 -35.81 -5.19 -35.84
CA ALA A 24 -37.26 -5.37 -35.76
C ALA A 24 -37.82 -6.14 -36.98
N ASP A 25 -37.91 -7.47 -36.85
CA ASP A 25 -39.24 -8.08 -36.79
C ASP A 25 -39.22 -9.41 -36.00
N ALA A 26 -40.38 -9.86 -35.54
CA ALA A 26 -40.51 -11.04 -34.67
C ALA A 26 -41.59 -12.02 -35.15
N LEU A 27 -41.47 -13.30 -34.74
CA LEU A 27 -42.57 -14.21 -34.29
C LEU A 27 -42.20 -15.69 -34.49
N HIS A 28 -41.87 -16.41 -33.40
CA HIS A 28 -42.63 -17.56 -32.87
C HIS A 28 -41.80 -18.48 -31.95
N GLY A 29 -42.42 -18.94 -30.85
CA GLY A 29 -42.16 -20.27 -30.26
C GLY A 29 -41.06 -20.40 -29.20
N SER A 30 -41.35 -20.05 -27.95
CA SER A 30 -40.52 -20.41 -26.79
C SER A 30 -40.75 -21.86 -26.32
N PRO A 31 -39.69 -22.61 -25.95
CA PRO A 31 -39.73 -23.61 -24.89
C PRO A 31 -39.35 -22.98 -23.52
N GLY A 32 -39.62 -23.69 -22.42
CA GLY A 32 -39.47 -23.19 -21.05
C GLY A 32 -38.04 -23.20 -20.46
N PRO A 33 -37.87 -22.69 -19.22
CA PRO A 33 -36.55 -22.51 -18.60
C PRO A 33 -35.94 -23.83 -18.14
N GLY A 34 -34.71 -24.15 -18.61
CA GLY A 34 -34.08 -25.42 -18.26
C GLY A 34 -32.69 -25.71 -18.85
N THR A 35 -31.86 -24.71 -19.16
CA THR A 35 -30.41 -24.89 -19.42
C THR A 35 -29.70 -23.53 -19.48
N ALA A 36 -29.07 -23.11 -18.39
CA ALA A 36 -28.28 -21.86 -18.35
C ALA A 36 -26.86 -22.06 -18.90
N ALA A 37 -26.78 -22.47 -20.17
CA ALA A 37 -25.53 -22.68 -20.90
C ALA A 37 -25.72 -22.34 -22.39
N ALA A 38 -26.03 -21.07 -22.68
CA ALA A 38 -25.98 -20.56 -24.05
C ALA A 38 -24.51 -20.53 -24.50
N ALA A 39 -24.10 -21.53 -25.27
CA ALA A 39 -22.72 -21.66 -25.72
C ALA A 39 -22.29 -20.41 -26.53
N ASP A 40 -21.12 -19.87 -26.20
CA ASP A 40 -20.41 -18.82 -26.96
C ASP A 40 -20.33 -19.27 -28.43
N ALA A 41 -21.20 -18.71 -29.28
CA ALA A 41 -21.33 -19.16 -30.67
C ALA A 41 -20.09 -18.74 -31.47
N LEU A 42 -19.14 -19.66 -31.63
CA LEU A 42 -17.89 -19.43 -32.35
C LEU A 42 -18.19 -19.00 -33.80
N ASP A 43 -17.89 -17.74 -34.11
CA ASP A 43 -18.07 -17.18 -35.45
C ASP A 43 -17.09 -17.78 -36.45
N CYS A 44 -17.51 -17.87 -37.71
CA CYS A 44 -16.70 -18.46 -38.76
C CYS A 44 -15.65 -17.44 -39.27
N PRO A 45 -14.34 -17.74 -39.20
CA PRO A 45 -13.27 -16.80 -39.57
C PRO A 45 -13.27 -16.45 -41.07
N PHE A 46 -13.96 -17.25 -41.89
CA PHE A 46 -14.09 -17.04 -43.33
C PHE A 46 -15.26 -16.12 -43.72
N GLY A 47 -15.98 -15.58 -42.73
CA GLY A 47 -17.08 -14.63 -42.94
C GLY A 47 -18.42 -15.28 -43.29
N HIS A 48 -19.30 -14.51 -43.94
CA HIS A 48 -20.67 -14.90 -44.28
C HIS A 48 -21.03 -14.46 -45.70
N LEU A 49 -21.82 -15.28 -46.42
CA LEU A 49 -22.32 -14.95 -47.76
C LEU A 49 -23.65 -14.20 -47.64
N HIS A 50 -23.73 -12.99 -48.21
CA HIS A 50 -24.94 -12.18 -48.11
C HIS A 50 -26.11 -12.83 -48.88
N GLY A 51 -27.26 -12.99 -48.21
CA GLY A 51 -28.46 -13.60 -48.82
C GLY A 51 -28.46 -15.14 -48.93
N LEU A 52 -27.53 -15.84 -48.27
CA LEU A 52 -27.52 -17.31 -48.15
C LEU A 52 -27.41 -17.72 -46.68
N SER A 53 -28.26 -18.65 -46.22
CA SER A 53 -28.18 -19.20 -44.87
C SER A 53 -27.16 -20.33 -44.75
N ARG A 54 -26.80 -20.69 -43.51
CA ARG A 54 -25.98 -21.89 -43.22
C ARG A 54 -26.60 -23.19 -43.77
N ALA A 55 -27.92 -23.25 -43.97
CA ALA A 55 -28.58 -24.40 -44.59
C ALA A 55 -28.38 -24.41 -46.12
N ASP A 56 -28.48 -23.25 -46.78
CA ASP A 56 -28.34 -23.10 -48.22
C ASP A 56 -26.92 -23.43 -48.71
N VAL A 57 -25.92 -23.02 -47.92
CA VAL A 57 -24.49 -23.33 -48.16
C VAL A 57 -24.22 -24.82 -47.94
N ARG A 58 -24.79 -25.45 -46.91
CA ARG A 58 -24.67 -26.88 -46.65
C ARG A 58 -25.33 -27.73 -47.76
N GLU A 59 -26.50 -27.32 -48.25
CA GLU A 59 -27.11 -28.00 -49.40
C GLU A 59 -26.29 -27.78 -50.69
N ALA A 60 -25.76 -26.58 -50.92
CA ALA A 60 -24.90 -26.29 -52.08
C ALA A 60 -23.60 -27.12 -52.06
N ALA A 61 -23.01 -27.27 -50.88
CA ALA A 61 -21.84 -28.11 -50.65
C ALA A 61 -22.12 -29.58 -51.01
N TYR A 62 -23.27 -30.12 -50.59
CA TYR A 62 -23.71 -31.47 -50.99
C TYR A 62 -23.98 -31.59 -52.50
N GLU A 63 -24.61 -30.59 -53.11
CA GLU A 63 -24.86 -30.53 -54.56
C GLU A 63 -23.54 -30.63 -55.35
N VAL A 64 -22.53 -29.85 -54.98
CA VAL A 64 -21.18 -29.91 -55.58
C VAL A 64 -20.52 -31.27 -55.33
N PHE A 65 -20.52 -31.77 -54.10
CA PHE A 65 -19.97 -33.08 -53.75
C PHE A 65 -20.57 -34.22 -54.58
N PHE A 66 -21.89 -34.27 -54.71
CA PHE A 66 -22.59 -35.30 -55.46
C PHE A 66 -22.27 -35.24 -56.96
N MET A 67 -22.15 -34.03 -57.52
CA MET A 67 -21.73 -33.80 -58.90
C MET A 67 -20.30 -34.28 -59.15
N SER A 68 -19.33 -33.82 -58.33
CA SER A 68 -17.92 -34.20 -58.44
C SER A 68 -17.69 -35.69 -58.24
N CYS A 69 -18.42 -36.33 -57.31
CA CYS A 69 -18.32 -37.77 -57.07
C CYS A 69 -18.74 -38.62 -58.28
N ARG A 70 -19.69 -38.13 -59.10
CA ARG A 70 -20.19 -38.84 -60.29
C ARG A 70 -19.36 -38.59 -61.55
N ALA A 71 -18.87 -37.37 -61.78
CA ALA A 71 -18.08 -37.07 -62.98
C ALA A 71 -16.80 -37.93 -63.06
N GLY A 72 -16.17 -38.23 -61.93
CA GLY A 72 -14.99 -39.10 -61.85
C GLY A 72 -15.25 -40.62 -61.95
N ALA A 73 -16.49 -41.07 -62.11
CA ALA A 73 -16.82 -42.50 -62.04
C ALA A 73 -16.57 -43.31 -63.34
N GLY A 74 -16.07 -42.67 -64.40
CA GLY A 74 -15.96 -43.25 -65.75
C GLY A 74 -14.55 -43.37 -66.33
N GLY A 75 -13.48 -43.07 -65.58
CA GLY A 75 -12.10 -43.04 -66.09
C GLY A 75 -11.12 -43.86 -65.23
N SER A 76 -10.20 -44.57 -65.88
CA SER A 76 -9.07 -45.22 -65.19
C SER A 76 -8.07 -44.17 -64.71
N ALA A 77 -7.58 -44.29 -63.47
CA ALA A 77 -6.71 -43.31 -62.84
C ALA A 77 -5.26 -43.39 -63.34
N LYS A 78 -5.00 -42.89 -64.55
CA LYS A 78 -3.67 -42.55 -65.09
C LYS A 78 -3.74 -41.30 -65.97
N GLY A 79 -3.10 -40.20 -65.56
CA GLY A 79 -2.98 -39.01 -66.41
C GLY A 79 -2.93 -37.65 -65.72
N ALA A 80 -2.06 -37.47 -64.71
CA ALA A 80 -1.65 -36.15 -64.20
C ALA A 80 -0.38 -36.27 -63.35
N ALA A 81 0.76 -36.53 -63.99
CA ALA A 81 2.06 -36.42 -63.32
C ALA A 81 2.60 -35.00 -63.51
N TRP A 82 2.98 -34.36 -62.40
CA TRP A 82 3.91 -33.23 -62.38
C TRP A 82 5.15 -33.68 -61.60
N ASP A 83 6.31 -33.21 -62.01
CA ASP A 83 7.59 -33.88 -61.76
C ASP A 83 8.18 -33.65 -60.36
N GLY A 84 9.02 -34.59 -59.92
CA GLY A 84 9.66 -34.62 -58.61
C GLY A 84 10.03 -36.06 -58.19
N GLY A 85 11.32 -36.35 -58.08
CA GLY A 85 11.85 -37.64 -57.61
C GLY A 85 11.62 -37.89 -56.10
N GLU A 86 11.96 -39.05 -55.54
CA GLU A 86 12.82 -40.13 -56.06
C GLU A 86 12.22 -41.54 -55.86
N GLY A 87 12.98 -42.58 -56.19
CA GLY A 87 12.48 -43.95 -56.40
C GLY A 87 12.13 -44.76 -55.14
N GLY A 88 11.30 -45.79 -55.35
CA GLY A 88 10.93 -46.81 -54.35
C GLY A 88 10.08 -47.91 -55.00
N ASP A 89 10.65 -49.09 -55.19
CA ASP A 89 10.06 -50.17 -56.00
C ASP A 89 9.20 -51.14 -55.16
N ALA A 90 7.97 -51.43 -55.61
CA ALA A 90 7.19 -52.65 -55.33
C ALA A 90 5.77 -52.59 -55.92
N SER A 91 5.49 -53.39 -56.97
CA SER A 91 4.11 -53.64 -57.46
C SER A 91 3.67 -55.09 -57.26
N PRO A 92 2.61 -55.37 -56.47
CA PRO A 92 1.87 -56.62 -56.54
C PRO A 92 0.75 -56.54 -57.59
N ARG A 93 0.59 -57.60 -58.40
CA ARG A 93 -0.44 -57.67 -59.45
C ARG A 93 -1.80 -58.08 -58.90
N ILE A 94 -2.88 -57.61 -59.53
CA ILE A 94 -4.25 -58.06 -59.24
C ILE A 94 -4.42 -59.53 -59.68
N GLY A 95 -4.76 -60.41 -58.74
CA GLY A 95 -5.23 -61.78 -58.97
C GLY A 95 -6.72 -61.93 -58.62
N ALA A 96 -7.40 -62.95 -59.15
CA ALA A 96 -8.87 -63.04 -59.13
C ALA A 96 -9.43 -64.14 -58.20
N GLY A 97 -10.36 -63.74 -57.31
CA GLY A 97 -11.28 -64.62 -56.57
C GLY A 97 -10.72 -65.28 -55.29
N PRO A 98 -11.54 -66.02 -54.52
CA PRO A 98 -12.96 -66.36 -54.76
C PRO A 98 -13.94 -65.76 -53.72
N ARG A 99 -15.18 -66.27 -53.70
CA ARG A 99 -16.30 -65.83 -52.83
C ARG A 99 -16.17 -66.30 -51.37
N GLY A 100 -16.64 -65.46 -50.45
CA GLY A 100 -17.51 -65.88 -49.34
C GLY A 100 -16.84 -66.14 -47.98
N GLY A 101 -17.21 -65.34 -46.97
CA GLY A 101 -16.87 -65.55 -45.57
C GLY A 101 -17.28 -64.35 -44.71
N THR A 102 -18.14 -64.55 -43.71
CA THR A 102 -18.52 -63.49 -42.76
C THR A 102 -17.40 -63.23 -41.76
N GLY A 103 -16.81 -62.04 -41.81
CA GLY A 103 -15.84 -61.54 -40.83
C GLY A 103 -16.18 -60.10 -40.43
N MET A 104 -16.43 -59.86 -39.14
CA MET A 104 -16.74 -58.53 -38.60
C MET A 104 -15.44 -57.75 -38.36
N ASN A 105 -14.85 -57.19 -39.42
CA ASN A 105 -13.63 -56.40 -39.29
C ASN A 105 -13.92 -55.07 -38.57
N VAL A 106 -13.22 -54.82 -37.48
CA VAL A 106 -13.13 -53.49 -36.86
C VAL A 106 -12.43 -52.55 -37.84
N VAL A 107 -13.14 -51.52 -38.31
CA VAL A 107 -12.64 -50.56 -39.30
C VAL A 107 -11.69 -49.58 -38.63
N ASN A 108 -10.42 -49.96 -38.53
CA ASN A 108 -9.37 -49.11 -37.98
C ASN A 108 -8.94 -48.03 -39.00
N SER A 109 -9.74 -46.97 -39.11
CA SER A 109 -9.47 -45.76 -39.92
C SER A 109 -8.05 -45.24 -39.73
N ARG A 110 -7.42 -44.83 -40.83
CA ARG A 110 -6.09 -44.22 -40.87
C ARG A 110 -6.12 -42.82 -40.26
N VAL A 111 -7.15 -42.02 -40.60
CA VAL A 111 -7.30 -40.64 -40.10
C VAL A 111 -7.53 -40.64 -38.59
N LYS A 112 -8.42 -41.51 -38.08
CA LYS A 112 -8.62 -41.65 -36.62
C LYS A 112 -7.31 -42.01 -35.90
N ARG A 113 -6.53 -42.97 -36.43
CA ARG A 113 -5.23 -43.34 -35.85
C ARG A 113 -4.20 -42.22 -35.89
N ALA A 114 -4.09 -41.50 -37.01
CA ALA A 114 -3.13 -40.40 -37.17
C ALA A 114 -3.42 -39.22 -36.24
N LEU A 115 -4.70 -38.96 -35.97
CA LEU A 115 -5.16 -37.87 -35.10
C LEU A 115 -5.38 -38.29 -33.64
N GLY A 116 -5.06 -39.54 -33.26
CA GLY A 116 -5.25 -40.08 -31.90
C GLY A 116 -6.70 -40.35 -31.48
N LEU A 117 -7.68 -40.12 -32.36
CA LEU A 117 -9.10 -40.14 -32.05
C LEU A 117 -9.64 -41.57 -31.80
N LYS A 118 -10.34 -41.76 -30.69
CA LYS A 118 -10.95 -43.04 -30.29
C LYS A 118 -11.88 -43.60 -31.38
N ALA A 119 -11.74 -44.88 -31.70
CA ALA A 119 -12.71 -45.61 -32.53
C ALA A 119 -14.00 -45.87 -31.74
N ARG A 120 -15.16 -45.89 -32.42
CA ARG A 120 -16.47 -46.10 -31.80
C ARG A 120 -16.50 -47.48 -31.12
N ARG A 121 -16.73 -47.54 -29.80
CA ARG A 121 -17.00 -48.82 -29.12
C ARG A 121 -18.31 -49.39 -29.68
N ALA A 122 -18.22 -50.52 -30.39
CA ALA A 122 -19.33 -51.17 -31.06
C ALA A 122 -20.33 -51.78 -30.05
N THR A 123 -21.19 -50.94 -29.48
CA THR A 123 -22.37 -51.38 -28.74
C THR A 123 -23.34 -52.06 -29.70
N GLN A 124 -23.90 -53.20 -29.27
CA GLN A 124 -24.80 -54.01 -30.09
C GLN A 124 -26.07 -53.22 -30.45
N PRO A 125 -26.68 -53.45 -31.63
CA PRO A 125 -27.89 -52.75 -32.05
C PRO A 125 -29.11 -53.19 -31.24
N SER A 126 -29.36 -52.51 -30.11
CA SER A 126 -30.53 -52.75 -29.25
C SER A 126 -31.82 -52.28 -29.93
N THR A 127 -32.66 -53.23 -30.33
CA THR A 127 -34.00 -52.95 -30.88
C THR A 127 -34.96 -52.48 -29.77
N ALA A 128 -34.94 -51.18 -29.47
CA ALA A 128 -35.71 -50.59 -28.37
C ALA A 128 -36.42 -49.26 -28.74
N LEU A 129 -37.25 -49.28 -29.80
CA LEU A 129 -38.29 -48.26 -29.97
C LEU A 129 -39.57 -48.69 -29.23
N ARG A 130 -39.70 -48.27 -27.98
CA ARG A 130 -40.94 -48.33 -27.19
C ARG A 130 -41.28 -46.95 -26.65
N SER A 131 -42.14 -46.22 -27.37
CA SER A 131 -42.93 -45.16 -26.74
C SER A 131 -44.03 -45.82 -25.90
N GLY A 132 -44.33 -45.27 -24.73
CA GLY A 132 -45.34 -45.82 -23.84
C GLY A 132 -46.77 -45.41 -24.22
N SER A 133 -47.72 -46.29 -23.95
CA SER A 133 -49.13 -45.94 -23.75
C SER A 133 -49.72 -46.92 -22.75
N LEU A 134 -50.58 -46.43 -21.85
CA LEU A 134 -51.19 -47.24 -20.77
C LEU A 134 -52.58 -47.77 -21.17
N ASN A 135 -52.98 -48.82 -20.45
CA ASN A 135 -54.15 -49.69 -20.64
C ASN A 135 -55.51 -49.02 -20.90
N ALA A 136 -56.40 -49.70 -21.65
CA ALA A 136 -57.68 -50.21 -21.12
C ALA A 136 -58.47 -51.17 -22.08
N SER A 137 -59.25 -52.08 -21.46
CA SER A 137 -60.54 -52.69 -21.90
C SER A 137 -60.72 -53.39 -23.28
N SER A 138 -60.50 -54.71 -23.28
CA SER A 138 -61.49 -55.78 -23.54
C SER A 138 -62.47 -55.80 -24.75
N ALA A 139 -62.16 -56.70 -25.71
CA ALA A 139 -63.05 -57.77 -26.26
C ALA A 139 -64.27 -57.37 -27.17
N PRO A 140 -65.05 -58.32 -27.75
CA PRO A 140 -64.69 -58.97 -29.03
C PRO A 140 -65.83 -59.00 -30.10
N GLY A 141 -65.52 -59.26 -31.39
CA GLY A 141 -66.59 -59.33 -32.41
C GLY A 141 -66.26 -59.77 -33.86
N SER A 142 -65.97 -61.07 -34.07
CA SER A 142 -66.30 -61.88 -35.27
C SER A 142 -65.74 -61.50 -36.69
N PRO A 143 -65.76 -62.44 -37.67
CA PRO A 143 -64.84 -62.40 -38.83
C PRO A 143 -65.47 -62.03 -40.19
N GLY A 144 -64.63 -61.54 -41.12
CA GLY A 144 -65.07 -61.22 -42.50
C GLY A 144 -63.98 -61.20 -43.57
N ARG A 145 -63.82 -62.33 -44.29
CA ARG A 145 -63.30 -62.48 -45.67
C ARG A 145 -61.85 -62.06 -45.98
N ALA A 146 -61.04 -63.03 -46.38
CA ALA A 146 -59.65 -62.82 -46.81
C ALA A 146 -59.50 -62.28 -48.25
N VAL A 147 -58.49 -61.44 -48.48
CA VAL A 147 -57.85 -61.18 -49.78
C VAL A 147 -56.34 -61.27 -49.58
N ARG A 148 -55.61 -61.90 -50.53
CA ARG A 148 -54.16 -62.05 -50.45
C ARG A 148 -53.44 -60.71 -50.69
N ALA A 149 -52.59 -60.32 -49.74
CA ALA A 149 -51.46 -59.40 -49.95
C ALA A 149 -50.16 -60.13 -49.55
N PRO A 150 -49.01 -59.84 -50.20
CA PRO A 150 -47.80 -60.66 -50.04
C PRO A 150 -47.08 -60.42 -48.71
N ALA A 151 -46.48 -61.48 -48.17
CA ALA A 151 -45.63 -61.38 -46.99
C ALA A 151 -44.30 -60.68 -47.33
N GLY A 152 -43.99 -59.60 -46.62
CA GLY A 152 -42.69 -58.95 -46.62
C GLY A 152 -42.07 -59.04 -45.23
N SER A 153 -40.87 -59.62 -45.12
CA SER A 153 -40.12 -59.64 -43.86
C SER A 153 -39.63 -58.23 -43.49
N PRO A 154 -39.40 -57.93 -42.20
CA PRO A 154 -38.71 -56.72 -41.80
C PRO A 154 -37.29 -56.74 -42.38
N ARG A 155 -37.07 -55.98 -43.45
CA ARG A 155 -35.73 -55.85 -44.08
C ARG A 155 -34.76 -55.32 -43.04
N ALA A 156 -33.76 -56.12 -42.69
CA ALA A 156 -32.52 -55.60 -42.12
C ALA A 156 -32.01 -54.48 -43.04
N ARG A 157 -31.80 -53.29 -42.49
CA ARG A 157 -31.31 -52.15 -43.27
C ARG A 157 -29.93 -52.52 -43.83
N ARG A 158 -29.78 -52.44 -45.16
CA ARG A 158 -28.48 -52.52 -45.83
C ARG A 158 -27.54 -51.47 -45.20
N PRO A 159 -26.24 -51.76 -45.00
CA PRO A 159 -25.25 -50.74 -44.68
C PRO A 159 -25.36 -49.58 -45.69
N MET A 160 -25.39 -48.36 -45.16
CA MET A 160 -25.51 -47.15 -45.99
C MET A 160 -24.22 -46.96 -46.79
N THR A 161 -24.33 -46.50 -48.02
CA THR A 161 -23.15 -46.06 -48.79
C THR A 161 -22.64 -44.74 -48.25
N SER A 162 -21.35 -44.46 -48.37
CA SER A 162 -20.71 -43.21 -47.92
C SER A 162 -21.36 -41.94 -48.54
N ALA A 163 -21.99 -42.04 -49.71
CA ALA A 163 -22.81 -40.96 -50.30
C ALA A 163 -24.21 -40.80 -49.65
N GLU A 164 -24.81 -41.86 -49.12
CA GLU A 164 -26.06 -41.82 -48.34
C GLU A 164 -25.81 -41.32 -46.90
N ILE A 165 -24.65 -41.67 -46.33
CA ILE A 165 -24.14 -41.10 -45.08
C ILE A 165 -23.95 -39.59 -45.24
N MET A 166 -23.20 -39.16 -46.27
CA MET A 166 -23.00 -37.73 -46.56
C MET A 166 -24.32 -36.98 -46.74
N ARG A 167 -25.32 -37.56 -47.40
CA ARG A 167 -26.66 -36.93 -47.52
C ARG A 167 -27.29 -36.64 -46.16
N GLN A 168 -27.26 -37.63 -45.26
CA GLN A 168 -27.83 -37.48 -43.92
C GLN A 168 -27.06 -36.44 -43.12
N GLN A 169 -25.73 -36.49 -43.17
CA GLN A 169 -24.84 -35.55 -42.47
C GLN A 169 -25.01 -34.11 -42.91
N MET A 170 -25.08 -33.88 -44.21
CA MET A 170 -25.40 -32.56 -44.80
C MET A 170 -26.89 -32.19 -44.61
N ARG A 171 -27.67 -33.00 -43.89
CA ARG A 171 -29.10 -32.84 -43.57
C ARG A 171 -29.97 -32.58 -44.81
N VAL A 172 -29.62 -33.20 -45.94
CA VAL A 172 -30.31 -33.03 -47.24
C VAL A 172 -31.49 -34.01 -47.36
N THR A 173 -32.63 -33.48 -47.80
CA THR A 173 -33.88 -34.25 -47.89
C THR A 173 -33.79 -35.35 -48.97
N GLU A 174 -34.52 -36.45 -48.78
CA GLU A 174 -34.56 -37.53 -49.78
C GLU A 174 -35.21 -37.08 -51.09
N HIS A 175 -36.14 -36.13 -51.01
CA HIS A 175 -36.74 -35.50 -52.18
C HIS A 175 -35.74 -34.59 -52.93
N GLY A 176 -34.91 -33.83 -52.19
CA GLY A 176 -33.83 -33.01 -52.74
C GLY A 176 -32.73 -33.84 -53.42
N ASP A 177 -32.23 -34.90 -52.78
CA ASP A 177 -31.29 -35.84 -53.42
C ASP A 177 -31.93 -36.54 -54.63
N ALA A 178 -33.18 -37.01 -54.54
CA ALA A 178 -33.87 -37.59 -55.70
C ALA A 178 -34.01 -36.60 -56.87
N ARG A 179 -34.36 -35.34 -56.60
CA ARG A 179 -34.43 -34.21 -57.55
C ARG A 179 -33.06 -33.96 -58.21
N LEU A 180 -32.01 -33.79 -57.42
CA LEU A 180 -30.62 -33.59 -57.85
C LEU A 180 -30.12 -34.76 -58.70
N ARG A 181 -30.31 -35.99 -58.22
CA ARG A 181 -29.93 -37.26 -58.85
C ARG A 181 -30.62 -37.44 -60.19
N LYS A 182 -31.95 -37.28 -60.27
CA LYS A 182 -32.74 -37.31 -61.51
C LYS A 182 -32.23 -36.27 -62.52
N THR A 183 -31.93 -35.07 -62.05
CA THR A 183 -31.45 -33.95 -62.88
C THR A 183 -30.06 -34.21 -63.45
N LEU A 184 -29.09 -34.59 -62.61
CA LEU A 184 -27.72 -34.89 -63.03
C LEU A 184 -27.61 -36.18 -63.85
N MET A 185 -28.52 -37.14 -63.67
CA MET A 185 -28.65 -38.23 -64.65
C MET A 185 -29.14 -37.72 -66.00
N ARG A 186 -30.12 -36.81 -66.06
CA ARG A 186 -30.60 -36.26 -67.34
C ARG A 186 -29.57 -35.37 -68.05
N THR A 187 -28.65 -34.71 -67.34
CA THR A 187 -27.60 -33.87 -67.96
C THR A 187 -26.31 -34.61 -68.30
N LEU A 188 -25.86 -35.58 -67.50
CA LEU A 188 -24.63 -36.33 -67.78
C LEU A 188 -24.85 -37.57 -68.68
N VAL A 189 -26.06 -38.11 -68.79
CA VAL A 189 -26.37 -39.18 -69.77
C VAL A 189 -26.32 -38.59 -71.19
N GLY A 190 -25.17 -38.79 -71.85
CA GLY A 190 -24.83 -38.21 -73.15
C GLY A 190 -23.53 -37.38 -73.14
N GLN A 191 -22.97 -37.06 -71.98
CA GLN A 191 -21.72 -36.29 -71.83
C GLN A 191 -20.64 -37.05 -71.03
N VAL A 192 -20.44 -38.33 -71.38
CA VAL A 192 -19.40 -39.16 -70.76
C VAL A 192 -18.02 -38.57 -71.07
N GLY A 193 -17.31 -38.13 -70.04
CA GLY A 193 -15.94 -37.57 -70.15
C GLY A 193 -15.79 -36.09 -69.79
N ARG A 194 -16.88 -35.33 -69.56
CA ARG A 194 -16.75 -33.96 -69.03
C ARG A 194 -16.31 -33.99 -67.56
N ARG A 195 -15.26 -33.21 -67.23
CA ARG A 195 -14.74 -33.05 -65.87
C ARG A 195 -15.68 -32.20 -65.00
N ALA A 196 -15.70 -32.44 -63.69
CA ALA A 196 -16.55 -31.72 -62.73
C ALA A 196 -16.33 -30.20 -62.77
N GLU A 197 -15.07 -29.77 -62.90
CA GLU A 197 -14.62 -28.37 -63.07
C GLU A 197 -15.14 -27.65 -64.33
N THR A 198 -15.97 -28.30 -65.17
CA THR A 198 -16.58 -27.72 -66.37
C THR A 198 -18.10 -27.47 -66.25
N ILE A 199 -18.68 -27.76 -65.08
CA ILE A 199 -20.14 -27.71 -64.84
C ILE A 199 -20.47 -26.56 -63.88
N ILE A 200 -21.12 -25.50 -64.41
CA ILE A 200 -21.74 -24.43 -63.61
C ILE A 200 -23.03 -24.99 -63.00
N LEU A 201 -22.90 -25.61 -61.81
CA LEU A 201 -23.97 -26.43 -61.26
C LEU A 201 -25.29 -25.67 -61.03
N PRO A 202 -25.32 -24.45 -60.44
CA PRO A 202 -26.58 -23.72 -60.25
C PRO A 202 -27.29 -23.37 -61.55
N LEU A 203 -26.54 -23.04 -62.61
CA LEU A 203 -27.11 -22.73 -63.92
C LEU A 203 -27.76 -23.99 -64.53
N GLU A 204 -27.07 -25.13 -64.52
CA GLU A 204 -27.67 -26.37 -65.05
C GLU A 204 -28.88 -26.83 -64.22
N LEU A 205 -28.86 -26.65 -62.90
CA LEU A 205 -30.04 -26.92 -62.08
C LEU A 205 -31.23 -26.03 -62.48
N LEU A 206 -31.03 -24.70 -62.60
CA LEU A 206 -32.05 -23.73 -63.05
C LEU A 206 -32.58 -24.05 -64.47
N ARG A 207 -31.72 -24.49 -65.39
CA ARG A 207 -32.13 -24.88 -66.76
C ARG A 207 -33.04 -26.11 -66.76
N GLN A 208 -32.78 -27.09 -65.89
CA GLN A 208 -33.34 -28.43 -66.00
C GLN A 208 -34.59 -28.65 -65.12
N LEU A 209 -34.62 -28.08 -63.92
CA LEU A 209 -35.75 -28.18 -62.99
C LEU A 209 -36.83 -27.14 -63.33
N LYS A 210 -38.08 -27.47 -63.02
CA LYS A 210 -39.25 -26.61 -63.27
C LYS A 210 -40.22 -26.70 -62.09
N LEU A 211 -41.15 -25.74 -61.99
CA LEU A 211 -42.21 -25.69 -60.98
C LEU A 211 -42.83 -27.07 -60.60
N PRO A 212 -43.26 -27.95 -61.54
CA PRO A 212 -43.86 -29.25 -61.18
C PRO A 212 -42.89 -30.31 -60.59
N ASP A 213 -41.59 -30.02 -60.46
CA ASP A 213 -40.70 -30.84 -59.62
C ASP A 213 -40.83 -30.47 -58.12
N PHE A 214 -41.43 -29.34 -57.75
CA PHE A 214 -41.52 -28.79 -56.37
C PHE A 214 -42.93 -28.97 -55.78
N ALA A 215 -43.05 -28.86 -54.45
CA ALA A 215 -44.32 -28.99 -53.74
C ALA A 215 -45.23 -27.78 -53.97
N ASP A 216 -44.68 -26.57 -54.02
CA ASP A 216 -45.40 -25.33 -54.33
C ASP A 216 -44.51 -24.28 -55.02
N GLY A 217 -45.12 -23.15 -55.39
CA GLY A 217 -44.45 -22.04 -56.06
C GLY A 217 -43.51 -21.22 -55.18
N ALA A 218 -43.68 -21.25 -53.86
CA ALA A 218 -42.80 -20.56 -52.90
C ALA A 218 -41.52 -21.37 -52.66
N GLU A 219 -41.59 -22.70 -52.50
CA GLU A 219 -40.41 -23.58 -52.48
C GLU A 219 -39.57 -23.38 -53.75
N HIS A 220 -40.22 -23.41 -54.92
CA HIS A 220 -39.57 -23.17 -56.20
C HIS A 220 -38.93 -21.76 -56.29
N HIS A 221 -39.59 -20.71 -55.83
CA HIS A 221 -39.05 -19.34 -55.87
C HIS A 221 -37.89 -19.14 -54.89
N GLN A 222 -37.99 -19.65 -53.66
CA GLN A 222 -36.91 -19.61 -52.67
C GLN A 222 -35.68 -20.37 -53.18
N TRP A 223 -35.89 -21.57 -53.74
CA TRP A 223 -34.83 -22.35 -54.37
C TRP A 223 -34.20 -21.63 -55.58
N GLN A 224 -34.99 -20.99 -56.45
CA GLN A 224 -34.44 -20.18 -57.55
C GLN A 224 -33.56 -19.03 -57.03
N ARG A 225 -34.02 -18.29 -55.99
CA ARG A 225 -33.24 -17.23 -55.35
C ARG A 225 -31.93 -17.76 -54.76
N ARG A 226 -31.95 -18.92 -54.08
CA ARG A 226 -30.74 -19.61 -53.57
C ARG A 226 -29.73 -19.88 -54.70
N GLN A 227 -30.17 -20.45 -55.82
CA GLN A 227 -29.30 -20.77 -56.95
C GLN A 227 -28.74 -19.50 -57.63
N LEU A 228 -29.52 -18.41 -57.71
CA LEU A 228 -29.04 -17.11 -58.21
C LEU A 228 -28.05 -16.43 -57.25
N LYS A 229 -28.29 -16.45 -55.93
CA LYS A 229 -27.36 -15.88 -54.93
C LYS A 229 -26.04 -16.66 -54.85
N LEU A 230 -26.05 -17.97 -55.10
CA LEU A 230 -24.81 -18.77 -55.27
C LEU A 230 -23.99 -18.32 -56.50
N LEU A 231 -24.66 -18.03 -57.62
CA LEU A 231 -24.02 -17.47 -58.81
C LEU A 231 -23.51 -16.04 -58.59
N GLU A 232 -24.28 -15.19 -57.88
CA GLU A 232 -23.87 -13.84 -57.51
C GLU A 232 -22.59 -13.85 -56.66
N ALA A 233 -22.57 -14.71 -55.63
CA ALA A 233 -21.42 -14.91 -54.77
C ALA A 233 -20.17 -15.32 -55.56
N GLY A 234 -20.24 -16.41 -56.34
CA GLY A 234 -19.07 -16.98 -57.01
C GLY A 234 -18.58 -16.21 -58.25
N LEU A 235 -19.48 -15.59 -58.99
CA LEU A 235 -19.14 -14.92 -60.26
C LEU A 235 -18.88 -13.42 -60.10
N ILE A 236 -19.54 -12.75 -59.14
CA ILE A 236 -19.52 -11.27 -59.06
C ILE A 236 -18.86 -10.78 -57.78
N LEU A 237 -19.25 -11.30 -56.62
CA LEU A 237 -18.76 -10.81 -55.33
C LEU A 237 -17.39 -11.38 -54.95
N HIS A 238 -17.15 -12.65 -55.26
CA HIS A 238 -16.04 -13.46 -54.74
C HIS A 238 -15.37 -14.28 -55.84
N SER A 239 -15.22 -13.71 -57.04
CA SER A 239 -14.60 -14.38 -58.19
C SER A 239 -13.09 -14.53 -57.99
N SER A 240 -12.53 -15.70 -58.30
CA SER A 240 -11.10 -15.99 -58.23
C SER A 240 -10.28 -15.20 -59.26
N VAL A 241 -10.87 -14.93 -60.42
CA VAL A 241 -10.30 -14.10 -61.50
C VAL A 241 -10.89 -12.68 -61.41
N PRO A 242 -10.07 -11.61 -61.33
CA PRO A 242 -10.55 -10.23 -61.25
C PRO A 242 -11.54 -9.84 -62.36
N LEU A 243 -12.46 -8.92 -62.02
CA LEU A 243 -13.46 -8.38 -62.95
C LEU A 243 -12.91 -7.20 -63.74
N ASP A 244 -12.45 -7.47 -64.95
CA ASP A 244 -12.11 -6.43 -65.93
C ASP A 244 -13.34 -5.63 -66.38
N HIS A 245 -13.12 -4.37 -66.76
CA HIS A 245 -14.12 -3.47 -67.37
C HIS A 245 -14.93 -4.11 -68.51
N ARG A 246 -14.32 -5.05 -69.26
CA ARG A 246 -14.95 -5.81 -70.35
C ARG A 246 -16.16 -6.64 -69.89
N HIS A 247 -16.20 -7.08 -68.64
CA HIS A 247 -17.29 -7.90 -68.09
C HIS A 247 -18.42 -7.08 -67.45
N SER A 248 -18.29 -5.74 -67.39
CA SER A 248 -19.28 -4.84 -66.78
C SER A 248 -20.70 -5.04 -67.35
N ALA A 249 -20.82 -5.19 -68.67
CA ALA A 249 -22.12 -5.44 -69.33
C ALA A 249 -22.76 -6.78 -68.92
N SER A 250 -21.96 -7.83 -68.69
CA SER A 250 -22.47 -9.13 -68.20
C SER A 250 -22.86 -9.07 -66.72
N VAL A 251 -22.13 -8.30 -65.91
CA VAL A 251 -22.48 -8.04 -64.50
C VAL A 251 -23.79 -7.28 -64.39
N LEU A 252 -24.02 -6.27 -65.22
CA LEU A 252 -25.28 -5.50 -65.26
C LEU A 252 -26.47 -6.39 -65.67
N ARG A 253 -26.37 -7.12 -66.79
CA ARG A 253 -27.41 -8.06 -67.25
C ARG A 253 -27.75 -9.14 -66.22
N PHE A 254 -26.76 -9.61 -65.47
CA PHE A 254 -26.98 -10.58 -64.40
C PHE A 254 -27.79 -9.95 -63.24
N ARG A 255 -27.44 -8.72 -62.82
CA ARG A 255 -28.18 -7.97 -61.79
C ARG A 255 -29.61 -7.63 -62.20
N GLU A 256 -29.83 -7.21 -63.45
CA GLU A 256 -31.17 -6.97 -64.01
C GLU A 256 -32.07 -8.22 -63.88
N VAL A 257 -31.53 -9.42 -64.17
CA VAL A 257 -32.27 -10.68 -63.97
C VAL A 257 -32.47 -11.01 -62.48
N MET A 258 -31.52 -10.68 -61.61
CA MET A 258 -31.67 -10.89 -60.17
C MET A 258 -32.71 -9.98 -59.52
N GLU A 259 -32.74 -8.69 -59.84
CA GLU A 259 -33.76 -7.75 -59.35
C GLU A 259 -35.16 -8.19 -59.79
N ALA A 260 -35.30 -8.66 -61.04
CA ALA A 260 -36.53 -9.29 -61.52
C ALA A 260 -36.89 -10.60 -60.78
N ALA A 261 -35.87 -11.39 -60.39
CA ALA A 261 -36.03 -12.62 -59.62
C ALA A 261 -36.32 -12.40 -58.12
N GLU A 262 -35.95 -11.25 -57.56
CA GLU A 262 -36.29 -10.88 -56.19
C GLU A 262 -37.79 -10.56 -56.10
N ALA A 263 -38.40 -9.93 -57.11
CA ALA A 263 -39.85 -9.71 -57.16
C ALA A 263 -40.69 -10.99 -57.39
N ARG A 264 -40.26 -11.90 -58.29
CA ARG A 264 -41.03 -13.10 -58.67
C ARG A 264 -40.14 -14.21 -59.24
N ALA A 265 -40.62 -15.45 -59.25
CA ALA A 265 -39.89 -16.55 -59.91
C ALA A 265 -39.66 -16.27 -61.40
N ILE A 266 -38.46 -16.58 -61.90
CA ILE A 266 -38.11 -16.43 -63.31
C ILE A 266 -38.65 -17.60 -64.13
N ASP A 267 -39.15 -17.32 -65.34
CA ASP A 267 -39.40 -18.36 -66.33
C ASP A 267 -38.06 -18.91 -66.83
N THR A 268 -37.85 -20.22 -66.61
CA THR A 268 -36.67 -20.96 -67.04
C THR A 268 -36.94 -21.82 -68.29
N GLY A 269 -38.03 -21.54 -69.02
CA GLY A 269 -38.37 -22.12 -70.31
C GLY A 269 -37.40 -21.71 -71.43
N LYS A 270 -37.30 -22.53 -72.48
CA LYS A 270 -36.35 -22.33 -73.59
C LYS A 270 -36.58 -21.03 -74.39
N ALA A 271 -37.79 -20.48 -74.35
CA ALA A 271 -38.16 -19.23 -75.01
C ALA A 271 -37.84 -17.98 -74.17
N SER A 272 -37.66 -18.12 -72.85
CA SER A 272 -37.48 -17.00 -71.91
C SER A 272 -36.24 -16.17 -72.23
N ASP A 273 -36.45 -14.88 -72.51
CA ASP A 273 -35.38 -13.92 -72.75
C ASP A 273 -34.55 -13.67 -71.48
N ALA A 274 -35.19 -13.66 -70.30
CA ALA A 274 -34.51 -13.54 -69.02
C ALA A 274 -33.60 -14.76 -68.75
N MET A 275 -34.06 -15.98 -69.06
CA MET A 275 -33.22 -17.18 -68.93
C MET A 275 -32.06 -17.21 -69.93
N ARG A 276 -32.26 -16.66 -71.14
CA ARG A 276 -31.20 -16.53 -72.15
C ARG A 276 -30.15 -15.51 -71.72
N ALA A 277 -30.57 -14.32 -71.32
CA ALA A 277 -29.70 -13.27 -70.77
C ALA A 277 -28.90 -13.79 -69.56
N LEU A 278 -29.53 -14.56 -68.66
CA LEU A 278 -28.86 -15.22 -67.55
C LEU A 278 -27.81 -16.23 -68.00
N CYS A 279 -28.14 -17.10 -68.97
CA CYS A 279 -27.18 -18.08 -69.50
C CYS A 279 -25.98 -17.39 -70.15
N ASP A 280 -26.22 -16.39 -70.99
CA ASP A 280 -25.16 -15.67 -71.72
C ASP A 280 -24.27 -14.89 -70.74
N ALA A 281 -24.86 -14.22 -69.75
CA ALA A 281 -24.11 -13.52 -68.70
C ALA A 281 -23.29 -14.49 -67.84
N VAL A 282 -23.88 -15.58 -67.35
CA VAL A 282 -23.20 -16.57 -66.49
C VAL A 282 -22.07 -17.27 -67.24
N LEU A 283 -22.26 -17.66 -68.51
CA LEU A 283 -21.20 -18.28 -69.30
C LEU A 283 -20.05 -17.30 -69.58
N ALA A 284 -20.34 -16.06 -69.94
CA ALA A 284 -19.33 -15.01 -70.12
C ALA A 284 -18.64 -14.59 -68.81
N LEU A 285 -19.27 -14.85 -67.65
CA LEU A 285 -18.69 -14.58 -66.33
C LEU A 285 -17.91 -15.76 -65.76
N ALA A 286 -18.15 -17.02 -66.17
CA ALA A 286 -17.48 -18.18 -65.59
C ALA A 286 -16.24 -18.65 -66.39
N TRP A 287 -16.17 -18.36 -67.69
CA TRP A 287 -15.12 -18.85 -68.60
C TRP A 287 -14.16 -17.74 -69.05
N ARG A 288 -13.65 -16.92 -68.11
CA ARG A 288 -12.85 -15.72 -68.43
C ARG A 288 -11.41 -15.99 -68.89
N SER A 289 -10.87 -17.18 -68.59
CA SER A 289 -9.44 -17.48 -68.72
C SER A 289 -9.04 -17.92 -70.14
N ALA A 290 -8.11 -17.20 -70.76
CA ALA A 290 -7.64 -17.42 -72.13
C ALA A 290 -6.12 -17.71 -72.19
N PRO A 291 -5.61 -18.41 -73.22
CA PRO A 291 -6.29 -18.92 -74.41
C PRO A 291 -6.45 -20.47 -74.41
N ALA A 292 -6.76 -21.07 -73.26
CA ALA A 292 -6.92 -22.53 -73.14
C ALA A 292 -8.34 -22.98 -72.73
N GLY A 293 -9.09 -22.18 -71.95
CA GLY A 293 -10.47 -22.50 -71.56
C GLY A 293 -10.66 -23.77 -70.72
N GLU A 294 -9.61 -24.22 -70.01
CA GLU A 294 -9.59 -25.55 -69.39
C GLU A 294 -10.37 -25.67 -68.07
N ALA A 295 -10.68 -24.56 -67.39
CA ALA A 295 -11.37 -24.53 -66.09
C ALA A 295 -12.50 -23.49 -66.04
N CYS A 296 -13.57 -23.81 -65.30
CA CYS A 296 -14.74 -22.94 -65.12
C CYS A 296 -14.73 -22.28 -63.73
N HIS A 297 -14.48 -20.97 -63.68
CA HIS A 297 -14.34 -20.22 -62.43
C HIS A 297 -15.70 -19.74 -61.90
N TRP A 298 -16.42 -20.61 -61.17
CA TRP A 298 -17.74 -20.30 -60.59
C TRP A 298 -17.87 -20.55 -59.08
N ALA A 299 -17.01 -21.37 -58.47
CA ALA A 299 -17.09 -21.78 -57.06
C ALA A 299 -15.72 -21.88 -56.37
N ASP A 300 -14.67 -21.37 -57.02
CA ASP A 300 -13.26 -21.50 -56.66
C ASP A 300 -12.66 -20.26 -55.98
N GLY A 301 -13.43 -19.17 -55.88
CA GLY A 301 -13.02 -17.93 -55.20
C GLY A 301 -13.51 -17.80 -53.75
N TYR A 302 -12.76 -17.02 -52.97
CA TYR A 302 -12.93 -16.88 -51.52
C TYR A 302 -13.89 -15.74 -51.13
N PRO A 303 -14.81 -15.96 -50.15
CA PRO A 303 -14.87 -17.10 -49.24
C PRO A 303 -15.83 -18.23 -49.66
N LEU A 304 -16.52 -18.12 -50.81
CA LEU A 304 -17.51 -19.12 -51.24
C LEU A 304 -16.92 -20.54 -51.26
N ASN A 305 -15.73 -20.70 -51.85
CA ASN A 305 -15.08 -22.00 -51.96
C ASN A 305 -14.80 -22.67 -50.60
N VAL A 306 -14.25 -21.90 -49.66
CA VAL A 306 -13.89 -22.35 -48.32
C VAL A 306 -15.14 -22.60 -47.48
N LEU A 307 -16.18 -21.77 -47.57
CA LEU A 307 -17.42 -21.97 -46.82
C LEU A 307 -18.18 -23.22 -47.30
N LEU A 308 -18.17 -23.52 -48.61
CA LEU A 308 -18.67 -24.79 -49.15
C LEU A 308 -17.83 -25.99 -48.67
N TYR A 309 -16.49 -25.86 -48.67
CA TYR A 309 -15.61 -26.95 -48.28
C TYR A 309 -15.60 -27.24 -46.77
N VAL A 310 -15.65 -26.21 -45.93
CA VAL A 310 -15.84 -26.32 -44.47
C VAL A 310 -17.19 -26.95 -44.15
N SER A 311 -18.24 -26.62 -44.90
CA SER A 311 -19.55 -27.27 -44.75
C SER A 311 -19.49 -28.78 -45.06
N LEU A 312 -18.68 -29.22 -46.04
CA LEU A 312 -18.42 -30.66 -46.26
C LEU A 312 -17.66 -31.27 -45.10
N LEU A 313 -16.56 -30.64 -44.66
CA LEU A 313 -15.74 -31.14 -43.56
C LEU A 313 -16.53 -31.28 -42.24
N GLN A 314 -17.52 -30.44 -41.98
CA GLN A 314 -18.43 -30.60 -40.82
C GLN A 314 -19.28 -31.89 -40.90
N GLY A 315 -19.47 -32.48 -42.09
CA GLY A 315 -20.22 -33.72 -42.29
C GLY A 315 -19.52 -35.03 -41.90
N ILE A 316 -18.41 -34.96 -41.16
CA ILE A 316 -17.62 -36.13 -40.71
C ILE A 316 -17.92 -36.60 -39.28
N PHE A 317 -18.67 -35.84 -38.48
CA PHE A 317 -19.06 -36.16 -37.10
C PHE A 317 -20.41 -36.90 -37.05
N ASP A 318 -20.75 -37.63 -36.00
CA ASP A 318 -22.07 -38.27 -35.87
C ASP A 318 -23.15 -37.24 -35.44
N LEU A 319 -24.27 -37.17 -36.17
CA LEU A 319 -25.42 -36.29 -35.84
C LEU A 319 -26.05 -36.53 -34.46
N ARG A 320 -25.73 -37.66 -33.81
CA ARG A 320 -26.23 -38.04 -32.48
C ARG A 320 -25.22 -37.81 -31.36
N ASP A 321 -23.95 -37.77 -31.72
CA ASP A 321 -22.82 -37.64 -30.82
C ASP A 321 -21.76 -36.82 -31.54
N GLU A 322 -21.94 -35.50 -31.45
CA GLU A 322 -21.13 -34.51 -32.15
C GLU A 322 -19.66 -34.48 -31.67
N THR A 323 -19.27 -35.30 -30.69
CA THR A 323 -17.87 -35.53 -30.29
C THR A 323 -17.16 -36.59 -31.15
N VAL A 324 -17.89 -37.48 -31.82
CA VAL A 324 -17.35 -38.69 -32.45
C VAL A 324 -17.29 -38.57 -33.97
N LEU A 325 -16.11 -38.82 -34.55
CA LEU A 325 -15.94 -39.03 -36.00
C LEU A 325 -16.66 -40.30 -36.47
N LEU A 326 -17.25 -40.24 -37.66
CA LEU A 326 -17.79 -41.41 -38.38
C LEU A 326 -16.69 -42.45 -38.67
N ASP A 327 -17.05 -43.73 -38.70
CA ASP A 327 -16.09 -44.81 -38.95
C ASP A 327 -15.66 -44.87 -40.43
N GLU A 328 -16.50 -44.34 -41.33
CA GLU A 328 -16.27 -44.17 -42.76
C GLU A 328 -15.45 -42.92 -43.13
N VAL A 329 -14.90 -42.17 -42.16
CA VAL A 329 -14.23 -40.87 -42.39
C VAL A 329 -13.12 -40.90 -43.45
N ASP A 330 -12.35 -42.00 -43.53
CA ASP A 330 -11.33 -42.20 -44.58
C ASP A 330 -11.96 -42.16 -46.00
N GLU A 331 -13.13 -42.78 -46.19
CA GLU A 331 -13.84 -42.77 -47.48
C GLU A 331 -14.46 -41.40 -47.76
N LEU A 332 -15.05 -40.76 -46.73
CA LEU A 332 -15.73 -39.47 -46.88
C LEU A 332 -14.73 -38.38 -47.31
N LEU A 333 -13.53 -38.35 -46.73
CA LEU A 333 -12.48 -37.40 -47.11
C LEU A 333 -11.92 -37.67 -48.51
N GLU A 334 -11.77 -38.94 -48.92
CA GLU A 334 -11.36 -39.29 -50.29
C GLU A 334 -12.44 -38.92 -51.34
N LEU A 335 -13.72 -39.02 -50.99
CA LEU A 335 -14.82 -38.52 -51.82
C LEU A 335 -14.83 -36.98 -51.86
N MET A 336 -14.60 -36.30 -50.73
CA MET A 336 -14.49 -34.84 -50.69
C MET A 336 -13.34 -34.31 -51.54
N ARG A 337 -12.21 -35.04 -51.64
CA ARG A 337 -11.08 -34.67 -52.51
C ARG A 337 -11.50 -34.46 -53.97
N ARG A 338 -12.56 -35.13 -54.44
CA ARG A 338 -13.11 -34.93 -55.80
C ARG A 338 -13.67 -33.52 -56.03
N THR A 339 -14.03 -32.78 -54.99
CA THR A 339 -14.50 -31.39 -55.08
C THR A 339 -13.38 -30.38 -55.22
N TRP A 340 -12.13 -30.76 -54.92
CA TRP A 340 -10.98 -29.83 -54.85
C TRP A 340 -10.80 -29.02 -56.14
N ALA A 341 -10.89 -29.66 -57.31
CA ALA A 341 -10.76 -28.98 -58.60
C ALA A 341 -11.91 -28.00 -58.90
N THR A 342 -13.13 -28.27 -58.42
CA THR A 342 -14.30 -27.38 -58.60
C THR A 342 -14.30 -26.20 -57.62
N LEU A 343 -13.62 -26.35 -56.48
CA LEU A 343 -13.54 -25.35 -55.40
C LEU A 343 -12.16 -24.67 -55.29
N GLY A 344 -11.19 -24.98 -56.17
CA GLY A 344 -9.82 -24.46 -56.05
C GLY A 344 -9.08 -24.86 -54.77
N ILE A 345 -9.54 -25.91 -54.07
CA ILE A 345 -8.94 -26.38 -52.81
C ILE A 345 -7.71 -27.23 -53.11
N ASN A 346 -6.65 -27.05 -52.31
CA ASN A 346 -5.43 -27.86 -52.33
C ASN A 346 -5.15 -28.42 -50.93
N ARG A 347 -4.11 -29.27 -50.76
CA ARG A 347 -3.79 -29.90 -49.46
C ARG A 347 -3.60 -28.87 -48.33
N MET A 348 -2.94 -27.74 -48.61
CA MET A 348 -2.67 -26.72 -47.59
C MET A 348 -3.94 -25.98 -47.15
N LEU A 349 -4.82 -25.65 -48.10
CA LEU A 349 -6.16 -25.11 -47.80
C LEU A 349 -7.01 -26.14 -47.03
N HIS A 350 -6.95 -27.42 -47.41
CA HIS A 350 -7.62 -28.50 -46.67
C HIS A 350 -7.13 -28.59 -45.22
N ASN A 351 -5.81 -28.62 -45.00
CA ASN A 351 -5.22 -28.74 -43.66
C ASN A 351 -5.65 -27.58 -42.75
N VAL A 352 -5.63 -26.33 -43.24
CA VAL A 352 -6.15 -25.18 -42.45
C VAL A 352 -7.65 -25.29 -42.17
N CYS A 353 -8.46 -25.66 -43.17
CA CYS A 353 -9.91 -25.81 -42.99
C CYS A 353 -10.25 -26.97 -42.04
N PHE A 354 -9.46 -28.05 -42.04
CA PHE A 354 -9.68 -29.23 -41.23
C PHE A 354 -9.24 -29.01 -39.77
N ALA A 355 -8.10 -28.34 -39.55
CA ALA A 355 -7.71 -27.85 -38.22
C ALA A 355 -8.79 -26.93 -37.62
N TRP A 356 -9.33 -26.00 -38.42
CA TRP A 356 -10.45 -25.15 -38.00
C TRP A 356 -11.69 -25.97 -37.63
N VAL A 357 -12.09 -26.95 -38.45
CA VAL A 357 -13.31 -27.75 -38.19
C VAL A 357 -13.16 -28.63 -36.95
N LEU A 358 -11.99 -29.23 -36.71
CA LEU A 358 -11.71 -30.00 -35.48
C LEU A 358 -11.75 -29.10 -34.23
N PHE A 359 -11.15 -27.91 -34.29
CA PHE A 359 -11.22 -26.91 -33.23
C PHE A 359 -12.66 -26.41 -32.99
N GLN A 360 -13.39 -26.06 -34.05
CA GLN A 360 -14.78 -25.63 -33.98
C GLN A 360 -15.64 -26.70 -33.29
N GLN A 361 -15.40 -27.98 -33.56
CA GLN A 361 -16.13 -29.08 -32.93
C GLN A 361 -15.76 -29.26 -31.46
N TYR A 362 -14.48 -29.15 -31.09
CA TYR A 362 -14.03 -29.13 -29.68
C TYR A 362 -14.70 -27.99 -28.88
N VAL A 363 -14.82 -26.79 -29.47
CA VAL A 363 -15.50 -25.65 -28.84
C VAL A 363 -17.02 -25.90 -28.75
N ALA A 364 -17.66 -26.34 -29.83
CA ALA A 364 -19.11 -26.57 -29.88
C ALA A 364 -19.58 -27.68 -28.94
N THR A 365 -18.74 -28.70 -28.70
CA THR A 365 -19.00 -29.80 -27.76
C THR A 365 -18.65 -29.46 -26.30
N GLY A 366 -18.34 -28.20 -25.99
CA GLY A 366 -18.13 -27.73 -24.63
C GLY A 366 -16.79 -28.15 -24.01
N GLN A 367 -15.76 -28.37 -24.84
CA GLN A 367 -14.39 -28.76 -24.42
C GLN A 367 -14.28 -30.16 -23.77
N VAL A 368 -15.31 -31.01 -23.87
CA VAL A 368 -15.41 -32.27 -23.12
C VAL A 368 -14.42 -33.36 -23.57
N GLU A 369 -14.17 -33.51 -24.88
CA GLU A 369 -13.22 -34.50 -25.41
C GLU A 369 -11.89 -33.83 -25.83
N PRO A 370 -10.80 -33.97 -25.03
CA PRO A 370 -9.51 -33.35 -25.34
C PRO A 370 -8.86 -33.92 -26.61
N ASP A 371 -9.20 -35.14 -27.02
CA ASP A 371 -8.72 -35.74 -28.27
C ASP A 371 -9.04 -34.87 -29.50
N LEU A 372 -10.16 -34.12 -29.51
CA LEU A 372 -10.49 -33.22 -30.62
C LEU A 372 -9.54 -32.01 -30.70
N ALA A 373 -9.12 -31.47 -29.55
CA ALA A 373 -8.08 -30.44 -29.50
C ALA A 373 -6.71 -31.03 -29.91
N GLY A 374 -6.37 -32.24 -29.44
CA GLY A 374 -5.19 -32.98 -29.89
C GLY A 374 -5.16 -33.23 -31.41
N ALA A 375 -6.30 -33.58 -31.99
CA ALA A 375 -6.46 -33.74 -33.44
C ALA A 375 -6.27 -32.41 -34.18
N ALA A 376 -6.86 -31.32 -33.69
CA ALA A 376 -6.65 -29.98 -34.27
C ALA A 376 -5.17 -29.56 -34.21
N LEU A 377 -4.49 -29.84 -33.10
CA LEU A 377 -3.04 -29.60 -32.92
C LEU A 377 -2.18 -30.43 -33.88
N ALA A 378 -2.52 -31.70 -34.10
CA ALA A 378 -1.83 -32.56 -35.06
C ALA A 378 -1.93 -32.01 -36.50
N VAL A 379 -3.12 -31.53 -36.92
CA VAL A 379 -3.27 -30.89 -38.24
C VAL A 379 -2.60 -29.51 -38.29
N LEU A 380 -2.57 -28.75 -37.19
CA LEU A 380 -1.79 -27.50 -37.10
C LEU A 380 -0.27 -27.74 -37.27
N ALA A 381 0.26 -28.88 -36.83
CA ALA A 381 1.65 -29.25 -37.08
C ALA A 381 1.93 -29.52 -38.58
N GLU A 382 0.97 -30.09 -39.33
CA GLU A 382 1.08 -30.15 -40.80
C GLU A 382 1.01 -28.76 -41.43
N VAL A 383 0.12 -27.88 -40.94
CA VAL A 383 0.02 -26.48 -41.42
C VAL A 383 1.32 -25.70 -41.16
N ALA A 384 2.03 -25.97 -40.06
CA ALA A 384 3.34 -25.40 -39.77
C ALA A 384 4.39 -25.83 -40.80
N ALA A 385 4.49 -27.13 -41.08
CA ALA A 385 5.41 -27.67 -42.09
C ALA A 385 5.09 -27.12 -43.50
N ASP A 386 3.81 -27.02 -43.85
CA ASP A 386 3.32 -26.45 -45.10
C ASP A 386 3.66 -24.95 -45.26
N ALA A 387 3.68 -24.20 -44.17
CA ALA A 387 4.05 -22.79 -44.16
C ALA A 387 5.58 -22.59 -44.27
N GLY A 388 6.37 -23.40 -43.56
CA GLY A 388 7.83 -23.35 -43.60
C GLY A 388 8.42 -23.76 -44.96
N ALA A 389 7.86 -24.78 -45.60
CA ALA A 389 8.31 -25.29 -46.90
C ALA A 389 8.07 -24.35 -48.11
N ARG A 390 7.63 -23.11 -47.87
CA ARG A 390 7.32 -22.10 -48.92
C ARG A 390 7.93 -20.72 -48.64
N GLN A 391 9.04 -20.65 -47.92
CA GLN A 391 9.71 -19.39 -47.60
C GLN A 391 10.19 -18.62 -48.86
N ASP A 392 10.50 -19.33 -49.95
CA ASP A 392 11.12 -18.77 -51.17
C ASP A 392 10.16 -18.37 -52.31
N ASN A 393 8.83 -18.48 -52.13
CA ASN A 393 7.85 -18.31 -53.22
C ASN A 393 6.68 -17.39 -52.78
N PRO A 394 6.21 -16.42 -53.60
CA PRO A 394 5.12 -15.52 -53.22
C PRO A 394 3.86 -16.30 -52.82
N ARG A 395 3.39 -16.06 -51.60
CA ARG A 395 2.25 -16.77 -51.02
C ARG A 395 0.97 -16.50 -51.81
N ASP A 396 0.24 -17.57 -52.11
CA ASP A 396 -1.15 -17.48 -52.59
C ASP A 396 -1.97 -16.60 -51.63
N PRO A 397 -2.59 -15.50 -52.11
CA PRO A 397 -3.31 -14.56 -51.26
C PRO A 397 -4.59 -15.17 -50.66
N VAL A 398 -5.16 -16.21 -51.28
CA VAL A 398 -6.29 -16.96 -50.71
C VAL A 398 -5.81 -17.80 -49.54
N TYR A 399 -4.78 -18.63 -49.73
CA TYR A 399 -4.16 -19.39 -48.63
C TYR A 399 -3.71 -18.50 -47.49
N ALA A 400 -2.98 -17.40 -47.75
CA ALA A 400 -2.50 -16.50 -46.71
C ALA A 400 -3.64 -15.87 -45.88
N ARG A 401 -4.78 -15.55 -46.51
CA ARG A 401 -5.98 -15.06 -45.82
C ARG A 401 -6.65 -16.17 -45.00
N VAL A 402 -6.89 -17.33 -45.59
CA VAL A 402 -7.50 -18.51 -44.92
C VAL A 402 -6.69 -18.90 -43.68
N PHE A 403 -5.38 -19.04 -43.84
CA PHE A 403 -4.39 -19.30 -42.79
C PHE A 403 -4.48 -18.28 -41.64
N SER A 404 -4.32 -16.98 -41.95
CA SER A 404 -4.29 -15.94 -40.92
C SER A 404 -5.64 -15.77 -40.20
N THR A 405 -6.77 -15.87 -40.91
CA THR A 405 -8.10 -15.81 -40.28
C THR A 405 -8.39 -17.02 -39.38
N ALA A 406 -8.01 -18.24 -39.80
CA ALA A 406 -8.29 -19.46 -39.03
C ALA A 406 -7.40 -19.56 -37.79
N LEU A 407 -6.08 -19.40 -37.94
CA LEU A 407 -5.14 -19.49 -36.82
C LEU A 407 -5.32 -18.31 -35.87
N GLY A 408 -5.66 -17.12 -36.39
CA GLY A 408 -6.08 -15.97 -35.57
C GLY A 408 -7.28 -16.31 -34.69
N ALA A 409 -8.38 -16.82 -35.27
CA ALA A 409 -9.57 -17.17 -34.49
C ALA A 409 -9.34 -18.32 -33.49
N ILE A 410 -8.50 -19.31 -33.81
CA ILE A 410 -8.09 -20.38 -32.86
C ILE A 410 -7.32 -19.77 -31.68
N ARG A 411 -6.31 -18.95 -31.97
CA ARG A 411 -5.47 -18.29 -30.97
C ARG A 411 -6.31 -17.35 -30.10
N ASP A 412 -7.02 -16.41 -30.71
CA ASP A 412 -7.71 -15.32 -30.02
C ASP A 412 -8.85 -15.83 -29.12
N TRP A 413 -9.52 -16.93 -29.51
CA TRP A 413 -10.49 -17.62 -28.64
C TRP A 413 -9.81 -18.25 -27.42
N SER A 414 -8.68 -18.96 -27.61
CA SER A 414 -7.95 -19.59 -26.51
C SER A 414 -7.30 -18.56 -25.58
N GLU A 415 -6.62 -17.55 -26.12
CA GLU A 415 -6.01 -16.46 -25.36
C GLU A 415 -7.08 -15.71 -24.53
N LYS A 416 -8.27 -15.44 -25.07
CA LYS A 416 -9.41 -14.88 -24.31
C LYS A 416 -9.79 -15.70 -23.07
N ARG A 417 -9.63 -17.03 -23.08
CA ARG A 417 -9.91 -17.89 -21.92
C ARG A 417 -8.73 -17.99 -20.95
N LEU A 418 -7.50 -18.00 -21.48
CA LEU A 418 -6.27 -18.04 -20.68
C LEU A 418 -6.06 -16.75 -19.88
N LEU A 419 -6.51 -15.60 -20.38
CA LEU A 419 -6.43 -14.32 -19.65
C LEU A 419 -7.29 -14.25 -18.38
N ASP A 420 -8.25 -15.17 -18.20
CA ASP A 420 -9.07 -15.32 -16.99
C ASP A 420 -9.40 -16.81 -16.74
N TYR A 421 -8.36 -17.66 -16.74
CA TYR A 421 -8.55 -19.09 -16.57
C TYR A 421 -9.19 -19.46 -15.21
N HIS A 422 -9.06 -18.59 -14.21
CA HIS A 422 -9.75 -18.72 -12.92
C HIS A 422 -11.27 -18.80 -13.10
N GLU A 423 -11.88 -17.91 -13.89
CA GLU A 423 -13.32 -17.95 -14.16
C GLU A 423 -13.72 -19.11 -15.08
N TRP A 424 -12.97 -19.33 -16.16
CA TRP A 424 -13.36 -20.32 -17.18
C TRP A 424 -13.14 -21.78 -16.77
N TYR A 425 -12.20 -22.05 -15.87
CA TYR A 425 -11.80 -23.42 -15.49
C TYR A 425 -11.82 -23.67 -13.98
N GLY A 426 -12.07 -22.66 -13.12
CA GLY A 426 -12.07 -22.84 -11.66
C GLY A 426 -13.31 -23.52 -11.06
N ASN A 427 -14.47 -23.38 -11.71
CA ASN A 427 -15.77 -23.79 -11.13
C ASN A 427 -16.19 -25.25 -11.42
N GLY A 428 -15.25 -26.12 -11.81
CA GLY A 428 -15.54 -27.52 -12.17
C GLY A 428 -14.67 -28.54 -11.44
N GLY A 429 -14.95 -29.83 -11.66
CA GLY A 429 -14.21 -30.92 -11.03
C GLY A 429 -12.73 -30.93 -11.45
N THR A 430 -11.84 -30.98 -10.46
CA THR A 430 -10.39 -30.71 -10.61
C THR A 430 -9.67 -31.52 -11.69
N GLY A 431 -10.16 -32.72 -12.06
CA GLY A 431 -9.55 -33.57 -13.08
C GLY A 431 -9.96 -33.29 -14.53
N THR A 432 -11.03 -32.51 -14.79
CA THR A 432 -11.48 -32.21 -16.17
C THR A 432 -11.13 -30.80 -16.61
N CYS A 433 -11.08 -29.84 -15.69
CA CYS A 433 -10.82 -28.44 -16.01
C CYS A 433 -9.34 -28.16 -16.33
N THR A 434 -8.41 -28.87 -15.70
CA THR A 434 -6.98 -28.83 -16.03
C THR A 434 -6.71 -29.32 -17.45
N ALA A 435 -7.29 -30.45 -17.86
CA ALA A 435 -7.15 -30.97 -19.22
C ALA A 435 -7.68 -29.99 -20.29
N ALA A 436 -8.76 -29.26 -20.00
CA ALA A 436 -9.26 -28.23 -20.90
C ALA A 436 -8.34 -26.98 -20.97
N LEU A 437 -7.72 -26.59 -19.85
CA LEU A 437 -6.65 -25.58 -19.81
C LEU A 437 -5.44 -26.01 -20.67
N GLU A 438 -4.96 -27.26 -20.52
CA GLU A 438 -3.83 -27.78 -21.31
C GLU A 438 -4.11 -27.71 -22.82
N CYS A 439 -5.34 -28.03 -23.22
CA CYS A 439 -5.81 -27.93 -24.60
C CYS A 439 -5.83 -26.48 -25.09
N ALA A 440 -6.46 -25.57 -24.35
CA ALA A 440 -6.53 -24.14 -24.70
C ALA A 440 -5.12 -23.52 -24.81
N LEU A 441 -4.24 -23.82 -23.86
CA LEU A 441 -2.85 -23.35 -23.81
C LEU A 441 -2.03 -23.88 -25.00
N SER A 442 -2.15 -25.17 -25.30
CA SER A 442 -1.49 -25.78 -26.45
C SER A 442 -2.00 -25.21 -27.77
N LEU A 443 -3.30 -24.93 -27.90
CA LEU A 443 -3.90 -24.30 -29.08
C LEU A 443 -3.45 -22.83 -29.26
N ALA A 444 -3.41 -22.05 -28.18
CA ALA A 444 -2.93 -20.67 -28.21
C ALA A 444 -1.45 -20.59 -28.60
N LEU A 445 -0.58 -21.35 -27.91
CA LEU A 445 0.86 -21.35 -28.18
C LEU A 445 1.18 -21.96 -29.55
N GLY A 446 0.48 -23.02 -29.96
CA GLY A 446 0.64 -23.66 -31.26
C GLY A 446 0.27 -22.72 -32.42
N ALA A 447 -0.95 -22.16 -32.42
CA ALA A 447 -1.38 -21.23 -33.45
C ALA A 447 -0.56 -19.92 -33.42
N GLY A 448 -0.25 -19.40 -32.22
CA GLY A 448 0.58 -18.20 -32.04
C GLY A 448 2.00 -18.35 -32.60
N LYS A 449 2.67 -19.49 -32.34
CA LYS A 449 3.98 -19.81 -32.89
C LYS A 449 3.96 -19.84 -34.42
N ILE A 450 3.01 -20.55 -35.01
CA ILE A 450 2.88 -20.69 -36.47
C ILE A 450 2.62 -19.33 -37.13
N ILE A 451 1.85 -18.44 -36.49
CA ILE A 451 1.67 -17.06 -36.94
C ILE A 451 3.01 -16.30 -36.89
N ALA A 452 3.74 -16.34 -35.77
CA ALA A 452 4.99 -15.60 -35.60
C ALA A 452 6.08 -16.03 -36.62
N GLU A 453 6.30 -17.35 -36.75
CA GLU A 453 7.23 -17.93 -37.73
C GLU A 453 6.85 -17.55 -39.18
N SER A 454 5.56 -17.37 -39.47
CA SER A 454 5.09 -16.95 -40.79
C SER A 454 5.28 -15.45 -41.09
N VAL A 455 5.53 -14.60 -40.10
CA VAL A 455 5.54 -13.13 -40.23
C VAL A 455 6.94 -12.51 -40.17
N HIS A 456 7.98 -13.28 -39.82
CA HIS A 456 9.33 -12.77 -39.53
C HIS A 456 9.33 -11.72 -38.39
N ALA A 457 8.48 -11.92 -37.37
CA ALA A 457 8.64 -11.25 -36.09
C ALA A 457 9.76 -11.94 -35.29
N ASP A 458 10.51 -11.16 -34.50
CA ASP A 458 11.55 -11.69 -33.61
C ASP A 458 10.98 -12.68 -32.58
N HIS A 459 11.80 -13.59 -32.08
CA HIS A 459 11.37 -14.71 -31.25
C HIS A 459 10.84 -14.30 -29.86
N GLU A 460 9.54 -14.02 -29.75
CA GLU A 460 8.83 -14.12 -28.47
C GLU A 460 8.93 -15.56 -27.94
N CYS A 461 9.71 -15.75 -26.88
CA CYS A 461 9.79 -17.05 -26.21
C CYS A 461 8.46 -17.33 -25.49
N GLY A 462 7.85 -18.48 -25.76
CA GLY A 462 6.48 -18.79 -25.32
C GLY A 462 6.23 -18.65 -23.81
N GLY A 463 7.27 -18.78 -22.96
CA GLY A 463 7.17 -18.57 -21.52
C GLY A 463 6.68 -17.17 -21.13
N ASP A 464 7.06 -16.12 -21.88
CA ASP A 464 6.65 -14.73 -21.61
C ASP A 464 5.13 -14.53 -21.80
N ARG A 465 4.52 -15.28 -22.73
CA ARG A 465 3.07 -15.30 -22.90
C ARG A 465 2.36 -16.08 -21.79
N VAL A 466 2.93 -17.18 -21.31
CA VAL A 466 2.34 -17.98 -20.21
C VAL A 466 2.37 -17.19 -18.90
N ASP A 467 3.49 -16.53 -18.62
CA ASP A 467 3.60 -15.52 -17.56
C ASP A 467 2.49 -14.46 -17.71
N TYR A 468 2.34 -13.85 -18.88
CA TYR A 468 1.32 -12.83 -19.11
C TYR A 468 -0.10 -13.32 -18.83
N TYR A 469 -0.43 -14.58 -19.19
CA TYR A 469 -1.72 -15.19 -18.85
C TYR A 469 -1.90 -15.37 -17.34
N ILE A 470 -0.89 -15.88 -16.61
CA ILE A 470 -0.90 -15.96 -15.15
C ILE A 470 -1.11 -14.57 -14.54
N ARG A 471 -0.29 -13.59 -14.93
CA ARG A 471 -0.36 -12.21 -14.42
C ARG A 471 -1.72 -11.54 -14.68
N CYS A 472 -2.41 -11.86 -15.76
CA CYS A 472 -3.77 -11.37 -16.04
C CYS A 472 -4.84 -12.12 -15.24
N SER A 473 -4.77 -13.45 -15.23
CA SER A 473 -5.72 -14.34 -14.56
C SER A 473 -5.76 -14.10 -13.05
N MET A 474 -4.58 -14.04 -12.40
CA MET A 474 -4.45 -13.71 -10.97
C MET A 474 -4.97 -12.29 -10.64
N ARG A 475 -4.78 -11.33 -11.54
CA ARG A 475 -5.30 -9.95 -11.37
C ARG A 475 -6.82 -9.90 -11.43
N SER A 476 -7.44 -10.64 -12.35
CA SER A 476 -8.89 -10.73 -12.44
C SER A 476 -9.48 -11.42 -11.20
N ALA A 477 -8.89 -12.54 -10.79
CA ALA A 477 -9.28 -13.26 -9.59
C ALA A 477 -9.16 -12.41 -8.32
N PHE A 478 -8.03 -11.73 -8.10
CA PHE A 478 -7.86 -10.79 -6.97
C PHE A 478 -8.90 -9.66 -7.01
N THR A 479 -9.21 -9.12 -8.20
CA THR A 479 -10.22 -8.06 -8.34
C THR A 479 -11.62 -8.57 -7.97
N LYS A 480 -11.98 -9.78 -8.38
CA LYS A 480 -13.25 -10.44 -8.03
C LYS A 480 -13.36 -10.73 -6.53
N VAL A 481 -12.25 -11.13 -5.87
CA VAL A 481 -12.18 -11.29 -4.41
C VAL A 481 -12.36 -9.94 -3.70
N LEU A 482 -11.66 -8.89 -4.15
CA LEU A 482 -11.81 -7.54 -3.59
C LEU A 482 -13.24 -7.00 -3.74
N GLU A 483 -13.87 -7.20 -4.89
CA GLU A 483 -15.25 -6.79 -5.14
C GLU A 483 -16.28 -7.61 -4.33
N SER A 484 -16.04 -8.91 -4.11
CA SER A 484 -16.94 -9.74 -3.30
C SER A 484 -16.87 -9.39 -1.81
N GLY A 485 -15.66 -9.15 -1.27
CA GLY A 485 -15.47 -8.64 0.09
C GLY A 485 -16.05 -7.23 0.31
N LEU A 486 -16.13 -6.40 -0.74
CA LEU A 486 -16.83 -5.11 -0.72
C LEU A 486 -18.36 -5.23 -0.90
N GLY A 487 -18.87 -6.39 -1.30
CA GLY A 487 -20.26 -6.63 -1.66
C GLY A 487 -21.08 -7.46 -0.67
N GLN A 488 -20.44 -8.35 0.11
CA GLN A 488 -21.13 -9.26 1.04
C GLN A 488 -21.92 -8.55 2.16
N GLU A 489 -21.57 -7.31 2.51
CA GLU A 489 -22.26 -6.55 3.58
C GLU A 489 -23.44 -5.70 3.10
N ASN A 490 -23.90 -5.81 1.85
CA ASN A 490 -25.14 -5.17 1.39
C ASN A 490 -26.44 -5.83 1.95
N GLY A 491 -26.32 -6.49 3.10
CA GLY A 491 -27.41 -7.06 3.91
C GLY A 491 -28.03 -6.06 4.89
N MET A 492 -28.51 -4.91 4.38
CA MET A 492 -29.41 -3.98 5.08
C MET A 492 -28.84 -3.21 6.31
N VAL A 493 -27.96 -2.22 6.07
CA VAL A 493 -27.85 -1.01 6.91
C VAL A 493 -27.80 0.23 6.02
N SER A 494 -28.41 1.34 6.47
CA SER A 494 -28.46 2.62 5.75
C SER A 494 -27.07 3.25 5.53
N GLY A 495 -26.91 3.97 4.42
CA GLY A 495 -25.72 4.78 4.17
C GLY A 495 -25.51 5.87 5.22
N HIS A 496 -24.57 5.63 6.12
CA HIS A 496 -23.80 6.63 6.86
C HIS A 496 -22.30 6.40 6.55
N GLN A 497 -21.43 7.20 7.16
CA GLN A 497 -19.98 7.11 6.99
C GLN A 497 -19.50 5.66 7.15
N ARG A 498 -18.79 5.10 6.16
CA ARG A 498 -18.03 3.84 6.37
C ARG A 498 -16.96 4.13 7.41
N ASP A 499 -16.99 3.41 8.52
CA ASP A 499 -16.04 3.62 9.59
C ASP A 499 -14.69 2.96 9.27
N VAL A 500 -13.66 3.35 10.02
CA VAL A 500 -12.29 2.85 9.80
C VAL A 500 -12.18 1.36 10.16
N ASP A 501 -12.98 0.89 11.12
CA ASP A 501 -12.96 -0.51 11.56
C ASP A 501 -13.45 -1.46 10.44
N ASP A 502 -14.58 -1.16 9.78
CA ASP A 502 -15.08 -1.90 8.59
C ASP A 502 -13.98 -2.05 7.53
N THR A 503 -13.30 -0.94 7.21
CA THR A 503 -12.24 -0.91 6.20
C THR A 503 -11.04 -1.75 6.62
N SER A 504 -10.71 -1.78 7.92
CA SER A 504 -9.65 -2.61 8.48
C SER A 504 -10.01 -4.10 8.49
N GLY A 505 -11.28 -4.43 8.72
CA GLY A 505 -11.83 -5.78 8.64
C GLY A 505 -11.73 -6.31 7.21
N ILE A 506 -12.20 -5.54 6.23
CA ILE A 506 -12.15 -5.87 4.80
C ILE A 506 -10.70 -6.11 4.35
N LEU A 507 -9.73 -5.26 4.70
CA LEU A 507 -8.32 -5.51 4.35
C LEU A 507 -7.74 -6.76 5.06
N THR A 508 -8.13 -6.99 6.32
CA THR A 508 -7.68 -8.16 7.09
C THR A 508 -8.23 -9.47 6.52
N GLN A 509 -9.45 -9.46 5.98
CA GLN A 509 -10.04 -10.62 5.31
C GLN A 509 -9.48 -10.80 3.90
N LEU A 510 -9.39 -9.73 3.10
CA LEU A 510 -8.73 -9.72 1.78
C LEU A 510 -7.32 -10.33 1.84
N ALA A 511 -6.57 -10.08 2.91
CA ALA A 511 -5.25 -10.68 3.11
C ALA A 511 -5.30 -12.22 3.20
N ARG A 512 -6.34 -12.79 3.85
CA ARG A 512 -6.58 -14.25 3.91
C ARG A 512 -7.07 -14.77 2.57
N ASP A 513 -8.05 -14.11 1.97
CA ASP A 513 -8.64 -14.53 0.69
C ASP A 513 -7.57 -14.55 -0.43
N THR A 514 -6.59 -13.63 -0.36
CA THR A 514 -5.41 -13.60 -1.23
C THR A 514 -4.45 -14.77 -0.95
N GLU A 515 -4.31 -15.19 0.32
CA GLU A 515 -3.50 -16.35 0.71
C GLU A 515 -4.16 -17.67 0.25
N GLU A 516 -5.48 -17.79 0.39
CA GLU A 516 -6.27 -18.93 -0.09
C GLU A 516 -6.26 -19.02 -1.63
N LEU A 517 -6.40 -17.89 -2.33
CA LEU A 517 -6.26 -17.80 -3.79
C LEU A 517 -4.86 -18.21 -4.27
N ALA A 518 -3.80 -17.83 -3.55
CA ALA A 518 -2.43 -18.25 -3.84
C ALA A 518 -2.24 -19.77 -3.69
N GLN A 519 -2.79 -20.36 -2.63
CA GLN A 519 -2.76 -21.80 -2.39
C GLN A 519 -3.54 -22.57 -3.48
N TRP A 520 -4.71 -22.07 -3.88
CA TRP A 520 -5.55 -22.66 -4.93
C TRP A 520 -4.87 -22.68 -6.31
N GLU A 521 -4.26 -21.56 -6.72
CA GLU A 521 -3.45 -21.49 -7.94
C GLU A 521 -2.30 -22.52 -7.90
N ARG A 522 -1.55 -22.57 -6.79
CA ARG A 522 -0.43 -23.51 -6.62
C ARG A 522 -0.85 -24.98 -6.72
N GLU A 523 -2.04 -25.32 -6.22
CA GLU A 523 -2.53 -26.70 -6.18
C GLU A 523 -3.23 -27.14 -7.47
N CYS A 524 -3.99 -26.24 -8.12
CA CYS A 524 -4.83 -26.58 -9.26
C CYS A 524 -4.23 -26.23 -10.64
N PHE A 525 -3.45 -25.16 -10.76
CA PHE A 525 -3.05 -24.60 -12.07
C PHE A 525 -1.53 -24.62 -12.28
N SER A 526 -0.77 -24.09 -11.33
CA SER A 526 0.71 -24.00 -11.40
C SER A 526 1.39 -25.34 -11.70
N ARG A 527 0.83 -26.46 -11.22
CA ARG A 527 1.37 -27.81 -11.47
C ARG A 527 1.41 -28.19 -12.96
N GLU A 528 0.36 -27.84 -13.70
CA GLU A 528 0.29 -28.11 -15.14
C GLU A 528 1.03 -27.03 -15.92
N LEU A 529 0.86 -25.76 -15.53
CA LEU A 529 1.57 -24.62 -16.12
C LEU A 529 3.10 -24.77 -16.06
N ARG A 530 3.64 -25.53 -15.10
CA ARG A 530 5.07 -25.86 -14.98
C ARG A 530 5.65 -26.59 -16.22
N ARG A 531 4.82 -27.18 -17.08
CA ARG A 531 5.25 -27.76 -18.37
C ARG A 531 5.58 -26.70 -19.44
N TRP A 532 5.09 -25.46 -19.29
CA TRP A 532 5.27 -24.37 -20.25
C TRP A 532 5.98 -23.14 -19.68
N HIS A 533 6.00 -22.99 -18.35
CA HIS A 533 6.67 -21.89 -17.66
C HIS A 533 7.48 -22.45 -16.46
N PRO A 534 8.75 -22.04 -16.24
CA PRO A 534 9.60 -22.67 -15.23
C PRO A 534 9.15 -22.46 -13.78
N PHE A 535 8.62 -21.27 -13.44
CA PHE A 535 8.26 -20.87 -12.07
C PHE A 535 6.85 -20.19 -12.04
N PRO A 536 5.76 -20.93 -12.35
CA PRO A 536 4.42 -20.35 -12.48
C PRO A 536 3.81 -19.88 -11.15
N ALA A 537 4.06 -20.60 -10.04
CA ALA A 537 3.55 -20.20 -8.72
C ALA A 537 4.28 -18.97 -8.20
N ALA A 538 5.57 -18.80 -8.54
CA ALA A 538 6.31 -17.58 -8.22
C ALA A 538 5.73 -16.33 -8.91
N VAL A 539 5.38 -16.44 -10.20
CA VAL A 539 4.73 -15.34 -10.96
C VAL A 539 3.36 -15.01 -10.38
N ALA A 540 2.58 -16.02 -10.00
CA ALA A 540 1.30 -15.82 -9.34
C ALA A 540 1.47 -15.13 -7.96
N ALA A 541 2.43 -15.58 -7.15
CA ALA A 541 2.73 -15.02 -5.85
C ALA A 541 3.14 -13.54 -5.93
N ALA A 542 4.07 -13.21 -6.84
CA ALA A 542 4.50 -11.82 -7.07
C ALA A 542 3.37 -10.94 -7.60
N THR A 543 2.47 -11.50 -8.43
CA THR A 543 1.29 -10.76 -8.92
C THR A 543 0.32 -10.44 -7.79
N LEU A 544 -0.01 -11.41 -6.94
CA LEU A 544 -0.90 -11.20 -5.79
C LEU A 544 -0.28 -10.25 -4.74
N HIS A 545 1.02 -10.38 -4.48
CA HIS A 545 1.77 -9.47 -3.61
C HIS A 545 1.69 -8.03 -4.13
N GLY A 546 1.96 -7.82 -5.42
CA GLY A 546 1.83 -6.52 -6.07
C GLY A 546 0.41 -5.95 -6.00
N CYS A 547 -0.62 -6.78 -6.14
CA CYS A 547 -2.02 -6.35 -6.07
C CYS A 547 -2.44 -5.94 -4.65
N TYR A 548 -2.20 -6.79 -3.65
CA TYR A 548 -2.49 -6.46 -2.24
C TYR A 548 -1.64 -5.27 -1.77
N GLY A 549 -0.36 -5.21 -2.16
CA GLY A 549 0.55 -4.10 -1.85
C GLY A 549 0.07 -2.74 -2.37
N VAL A 550 -0.65 -2.68 -3.49
CA VAL A 550 -1.29 -1.44 -3.98
C VAL A 550 -2.47 -1.04 -3.08
N VAL A 551 -3.31 -1.99 -2.67
CA VAL A 551 -4.46 -1.73 -1.76
C VAL A 551 -3.94 -1.28 -0.38
N LEU A 552 -2.95 -1.99 0.17
CA LEU A 552 -2.30 -1.65 1.43
C LEU A 552 -1.70 -0.23 1.39
N LYS A 553 -0.97 0.14 0.34
CA LYS A 553 -0.40 1.49 0.19
C LYS A 553 -1.47 2.58 0.13
N GLN A 554 -2.64 2.31 -0.46
CA GLN A 554 -3.78 3.25 -0.44
C GLN A 554 -4.48 3.37 0.91
N TYR A 555 -4.42 2.33 1.76
CA TYR A 555 -4.91 2.38 3.15
C TYR A 555 -3.93 3.12 4.05
N LEU A 556 -2.64 2.77 3.98
CA LEU A 556 -1.56 3.44 4.74
C LEU A 556 -1.47 4.94 4.44
N GLY A 557 -1.67 5.34 3.18
CA GLY A 557 -1.70 6.75 2.78
C GLY A 557 -2.88 7.58 3.33
N LYS A 558 -3.80 6.96 4.08
CA LYS A 558 -4.92 7.62 4.80
C LYS A 558 -4.77 7.56 6.33
N ALA A 559 -3.85 6.74 6.85
CA ALA A 559 -3.65 6.59 8.28
C ALA A 559 -2.84 7.77 8.85
N VAL A 560 -3.24 8.24 10.04
CA VAL A 560 -2.63 9.42 10.70
C VAL A 560 -1.87 9.03 11.98
N CYS A 561 -2.27 7.93 12.62
CA CYS A 561 -1.67 7.41 13.84
C CYS A 561 -1.71 5.88 13.85
N LEU A 562 -0.96 5.27 14.76
CA LEU A 562 -1.01 3.82 14.95
C LEU A 562 -2.20 3.44 15.84
N THR A 563 -3.24 2.84 15.23
CA THR A 563 -4.39 2.25 15.94
C THR A 563 -4.32 0.73 15.91
N ASP A 564 -5.07 0.06 16.78
CA ASP A 564 -5.09 -1.41 16.84
C ASP A 564 -5.62 -2.03 15.53
N GLU A 565 -6.52 -1.33 14.83
CA GLU A 565 -7.05 -1.67 13.50
C GLU A 565 -5.93 -1.69 12.46
N LEU A 566 -5.08 -0.67 12.47
CA LEU A 566 -3.91 -0.59 11.60
C LEU A 566 -2.87 -1.66 11.97
N VAL A 567 -2.65 -1.93 13.25
CA VAL A 567 -1.75 -3.01 13.71
C VAL A 567 -2.29 -4.39 13.27
N ARG A 568 -3.62 -4.62 13.34
CA ARG A 568 -4.28 -5.82 12.81
C ARG A 568 -4.03 -6.01 11.31
N VAL A 569 -4.27 -4.97 10.49
CA VAL A 569 -4.04 -4.98 9.03
C VAL A 569 -2.57 -5.20 8.68
N LEU A 570 -1.65 -4.56 9.40
CA LEU A 570 -0.20 -4.70 9.18
C LEU A 570 0.31 -6.10 9.54
N HIS A 571 -0.19 -6.71 10.61
CA HIS A 571 0.10 -8.12 10.92
C HIS A 571 -0.48 -9.08 9.87
N ALA A 572 -1.67 -8.81 9.33
CA ALA A 572 -2.26 -9.61 8.26
C ALA A 572 -1.41 -9.51 6.98
N ALA A 573 -1.01 -8.30 6.58
CA ALA A 573 -0.10 -8.06 5.47
C ALA A 573 1.24 -8.79 5.63
N GLY A 574 1.85 -8.71 6.81
CA GLY A 574 3.12 -9.37 7.13
C GLY A 574 3.05 -10.90 7.25
N ARG A 575 1.85 -11.49 7.37
CA ARG A 575 1.64 -12.95 7.20
C ARG A 575 1.50 -13.31 5.73
N LEU A 576 0.64 -12.61 4.99
CA LEU A 576 0.44 -12.82 3.55
C LEU A 576 1.78 -12.72 2.80
N GLU A 577 2.60 -11.72 3.10
CA GLU A 577 3.94 -11.57 2.53
C GLU A 577 4.81 -12.81 2.77
N LYS A 578 4.83 -13.35 3.98
CA LYS A 578 5.61 -14.56 4.31
C LYS A 578 5.09 -15.80 3.58
N ALA A 579 3.77 -15.94 3.44
CA ALA A 579 3.16 -17.03 2.68
C ALA A 579 3.48 -16.94 1.18
N LEU A 580 3.38 -15.75 0.58
CA LEU A 580 3.69 -15.53 -0.83
C LEU A 580 5.19 -15.66 -1.11
N VAL A 581 6.07 -15.14 -0.25
CA VAL A 581 7.53 -15.33 -0.36
C VAL A 581 7.91 -16.80 -0.23
N GLN A 582 7.32 -17.55 0.70
CA GLN A 582 7.53 -18.99 0.80
C GLN A 582 7.08 -19.70 -0.49
N MET A 583 5.95 -19.29 -1.08
CA MET A 583 5.46 -19.84 -2.36
C MET A 583 6.39 -19.55 -3.55
N VAL A 584 7.11 -18.42 -3.56
CA VAL A 584 8.17 -18.14 -4.56
C VAL A 584 9.37 -19.07 -4.35
N VAL A 585 9.78 -19.29 -3.10
CA VAL A 585 10.92 -20.16 -2.74
C VAL A 585 10.61 -21.64 -3.02
N ASP A 586 9.38 -22.10 -2.75
CA ASP A 586 8.89 -23.46 -3.04
C ASP A 586 8.84 -23.80 -4.55
N ASP A 587 8.97 -22.79 -5.42
CA ASP A 587 8.86 -22.87 -6.88
C ASP A 587 10.21 -22.54 -7.58
N ASP A 588 11.33 -22.58 -6.84
CA ASP A 588 12.69 -22.21 -7.27
C ASP A 588 12.77 -20.79 -7.91
N GLY A 589 11.86 -19.90 -7.52
CA GLY A 589 11.56 -18.62 -8.17
C GLY A 589 12.55 -17.47 -7.98
N GLU A 590 13.83 -17.76 -7.72
CA GLU A 590 14.93 -16.78 -7.56
C GLU A 590 14.91 -15.55 -8.51
N PRO A 591 14.68 -15.68 -9.85
CA PRO A 591 14.58 -14.50 -10.71
C PRO A 591 13.38 -13.59 -10.39
N VAL A 592 12.28 -14.14 -9.88
CA VAL A 592 11.02 -13.44 -9.54
C VAL A 592 11.02 -12.89 -8.12
N VAL A 593 11.86 -13.40 -7.21
CA VAL A 593 12.05 -12.83 -5.85
C VAL A 593 12.30 -11.31 -5.90
N ARG A 594 12.95 -10.82 -6.96
CA ARG A 594 13.25 -9.39 -7.17
C ARG A 594 12.03 -8.51 -7.46
N GLU A 595 10.91 -9.09 -7.87
CA GLU A 595 9.65 -8.37 -8.08
C GLU A 595 8.86 -8.21 -6.78
N VAL A 596 9.10 -9.08 -5.79
CA VAL A 596 8.46 -9.08 -4.47
C VAL A 596 9.14 -8.05 -3.56
N VAL A 597 8.86 -6.77 -3.83
CA VAL A 597 9.35 -5.64 -3.03
C VAL A 597 8.63 -5.62 -1.67
N PRO A 598 9.32 -5.81 -0.53
CA PRO A 598 8.67 -5.96 0.77
C PRO A 598 7.68 -4.85 1.14
N TYR A 599 6.66 -5.21 1.94
CA TYR A 599 5.73 -4.26 2.54
C TYR A 599 6.36 -3.42 3.67
N ASP A 600 7.58 -3.78 4.11
CA ASP A 600 8.38 -3.09 5.14
C ASP A 600 7.60 -2.78 6.43
N VAL A 601 6.75 -3.73 6.87
CA VAL A 601 5.78 -3.56 7.97
C VAL A 601 6.41 -2.94 9.24
N GLU A 602 7.54 -3.46 9.71
CA GLU A 602 8.23 -2.93 10.90
C GLU A 602 8.68 -1.46 10.70
N SER A 603 9.16 -1.10 9.49
CA SER A 603 9.58 0.27 9.15
C SER A 603 8.39 1.22 9.08
N VAL A 604 7.25 0.75 8.54
CA VAL A 604 5.98 1.50 8.53
C VAL A 604 5.53 1.80 9.96
N VAL A 605 5.56 0.81 10.86
CA VAL A 605 5.19 1.00 12.27
C VAL A 605 6.16 1.94 13.00
N VAL A 606 7.48 1.80 12.79
CA VAL A 606 8.48 2.73 13.34
C VAL A 606 8.24 4.16 12.85
N GLY A 607 7.84 4.36 11.58
CA GLY A 607 7.47 5.67 11.04
C GLY A 607 6.28 6.31 11.76
N PHE A 608 5.21 5.55 12.00
CA PHE A 608 4.06 6.04 12.78
C PHE A 608 4.41 6.30 14.26
N LEU A 609 5.17 5.41 14.91
CA LEU A 609 5.63 5.59 16.30
C LEU A 609 6.49 6.85 16.45
N ARG A 610 7.42 7.09 15.52
CA ARG A 610 8.26 8.31 15.52
C ARG A 610 7.41 9.57 15.38
N THR A 611 6.50 9.60 14.40
CA THR A 611 5.60 10.74 14.16
C THR A 611 4.75 11.04 15.40
N TRP A 612 4.29 10.00 16.10
CA TRP A 612 3.56 10.14 17.36
C TRP A 612 4.44 10.71 18.49
N VAL A 613 5.67 10.21 18.67
CA VAL A 613 6.62 10.72 19.68
C VAL A 613 6.96 12.20 19.42
N GLU A 614 7.24 12.57 18.18
CA GLU A 614 7.52 13.94 17.77
C GLU A 614 6.37 14.90 18.13
N GLU A 615 5.12 14.49 17.87
CA GLU A 615 3.91 15.25 18.20
C GLU A 615 3.65 15.34 19.71
N ARG A 616 3.77 14.25 20.48
CA ARG A 616 3.65 14.30 21.95
C ARG A 616 4.70 15.25 22.56
N LEU A 617 5.94 15.20 22.08
CA LEU A 617 7.01 16.11 22.50
C LEU A 617 6.75 17.56 22.04
N ARG A 618 6.07 17.77 20.91
CA ARG A 618 5.61 19.11 20.46
C ARG A 618 4.60 19.68 21.47
N VAL A 619 3.60 18.91 21.87
CA VAL A 619 2.59 19.32 22.87
C VAL A 619 3.23 19.58 24.25
N ALA A 620 4.22 18.77 24.66
CA ALA A 620 4.98 19.02 25.89
C ALA A 620 5.76 20.34 25.86
N ARG A 621 6.37 20.69 24.71
CA ARG A 621 7.04 21.99 24.49
C ARG A 621 6.04 23.16 24.48
N GLU A 622 4.84 22.99 23.91
CA GLU A 622 3.78 24.02 23.98
C GLU A 622 3.28 24.25 25.41
N CYS A 623 3.19 23.21 26.23
CA CYS A 623 2.85 23.32 27.65
C CYS A 623 3.90 24.15 28.42
N LEU A 624 5.19 23.88 28.16
CA LEU A 624 6.32 24.64 28.70
C LEU A 624 6.32 26.12 28.25
N LEU A 625 6.07 26.40 26.97
CA LEU A 625 6.02 27.77 26.46
C LEU A 625 4.85 28.55 27.09
N ARG A 626 3.65 27.95 27.13
CA ARG A 626 2.48 28.54 27.80
C ARG A 626 2.78 28.86 29.28
N ALA A 627 3.48 27.98 29.98
CA ALA A 627 3.91 28.22 31.35
C ALA A 627 4.92 29.38 31.47
N LYS A 628 5.84 29.53 30.51
CA LYS A 628 6.78 30.68 30.47
C LYS A 628 6.05 32.02 30.32
N ASP A 629 4.95 32.05 29.56
CA ASP A 629 4.15 33.26 29.34
C ASP A 629 3.17 33.59 30.49
N THR A 630 2.59 32.58 31.16
CA THR A 630 1.49 32.80 32.13
C THR A 630 1.88 32.73 33.61
N GLU A 631 3.03 32.15 33.97
CA GLU A 631 3.29 31.79 35.38
C GLU A 631 3.65 33.00 36.28
N SER A 632 2.85 33.21 37.33
CA SER A 632 2.96 34.36 38.24
C SER A 632 3.58 34.02 39.61
N TRP A 633 3.99 32.76 39.79
CA TRP A 633 4.62 32.13 40.96
C TRP A 633 3.75 32.13 42.22
N THR A 634 2.48 31.81 42.02
CA THR A 634 1.46 31.67 43.08
C THR A 634 1.22 30.20 43.42
N ALA A 635 1.17 29.87 44.71
CA ALA A 635 0.79 28.54 45.17
C ALA A 635 -0.62 28.16 44.72
N ARG A 636 -0.79 26.93 44.24
CA ARG A 636 -2.06 26.37 43.77
C ARG A 636 -3.11 26.28 44.89
N SER A 637 -2.72 25.87 46.09
CA SER A 637 -3.55 25.93 47.29
C SER A 637 -2.70 26.00 48.57
N LYS A 638 -3.33 26.04 49.75
CA LYS A 638 -2.61 25.94 51.03
C LYS A 638 -1.93 24.59 51.23
N ASN A 639 -2.51 23.52 50.68
CA ASN A 639 -2.01 22.15 50.81
C ASN A 639 -1.11 21.75 49.63
N GLU A 640 -1.09 22.57 48.57
CA GLU A 640 -0.32 22.38 47.35
C GLU A 640 0.51 23.65 47.10
N PRO A 641 1.60 23.88 47.86
CA PRO A 641 2.31 25.16 47.91
C PRO A 641 3.27 25.39 46.72
N TYR A 642 2.92 24.84 45.56
CA TYR A 642 3.68 24.83 44.29
C TYR A 642 2.81 25.36 43.13
N ALA A 643 3.42 25.67 41.99
CA ALA A 643 2.73 26.24 40.83
C ALA A 643 1.85 25.23 40.06
N GLN A 644 0.75 25.72 39.48
CA GLN A 644 -0.20 24.91 38.71
C GLN A 644 0.43 24.35 37.42
N SER A 645 1.21 25.15 36.69
CA SER A 645 1.86 24.76 35.43
C SER A 645 2.77 23.55 35.55
N ALA A 646 3.40 23.35 36.72
CA ALA A 646 4.21 22.16 36.98
C ALA A 646 3.35 20.90 37.14
N VAL A 647 2.16 21.01 37.75
CA VAL A 647 1.20 19.90 37.85
C VAL A 647 0.74 19.46 36.47
N ASP A 648 0.44 20.42 35.59
CA ASP A 648 -0.05 20.13 34.25
C ASP A 648 1.05 19.52 33.36
N LEU A 649 2.29 20.01 33.45
CA LEU A 649 3.43 19.40 32.75
C LEU A 649 3.74 17.97 33.25
N MET A 650 3.74 17.73 34.57
CA MET A 650 3.98 16.39 35.12
C MET A 650 2.84 15.41 34.78
N LYS A 651 1.58 15.87 34.75
CA LYS A 651 0.43 15.07 34.29
C LYS A 651 0.54 14.73 32.82
N LEU A 652 0.86 15.70 31.96
CA LEU A 652 1.03 15.50 30.52
C LEU A 652 2.14 14.49 30.23
N ALA A 653 3.28 14.60 30.92
CA ALA A 653 4.38 13.65 30.77
C ALA A 653 4.01 12.24 31.26
N LYS A 654 3.27 12.11 32.39
CA LYS A 654 2.77 10.80 32.83
C LYS A 654 1.81 10.19 31.81
N ALA A 655 0.81 10.96 31.37
CA ALA A 655 -0.17 10.50 30.38
C ALA A 655 0.50 10.09 29.06
N THR A 656 1.51 10.83 28.61
CA THR A 656 2.31 10.47 27.42
C THR A 656 3.02 9.13 27.58
N LEU A 657 3.57 8.83 28.76
CA LEU A 657 4.20 7.54 29.03
C LEU A 657 3.17 6.41 29.20
N ASP A 658 2.07 6.66 29.91
CA ASP A 658 0.96 5.70 30.05
C ASP A 658 0.37 5.33 28.67
N GLU A 659 0.20 6.31 27.77
CA GLU A 659 -0.22 6.11 26.37
C GLU A 659 0.83 5.33 25.57
N PHE A 660 2.12 5.69 25.64
CA PHE A 660 3.18 5.00 24.91
C PHE A 660 3.30 3.52 25.29
N PHE A 661 3.10 3.20 26.58
CA PHE A 661 3.09 1.82 27.07
C PHE A 661 1.81 1.03 26.70
N ALA A 662 0.77 1.67 26.15
CA ALA A 662 -0.40 1.00 25.60
C ALA A 662 -0.20 0.50 24.15
N ILE A 663 0.54 1.23 23.31
CA ILE A 663 0.63 0.99 21.84
C ILE A 663 1.28 -0.39 21.53
N PRO A 664 0.57 -1.41 21.03
CA PRO A 664 1.01 -2.81 21.09
C PRO A 664 1.99 -3.21 19.97
N VAL A 665 3.28 -2.89 20.15
CA VAL A 665 4.33 -3.12 19.13
C VAL A 665 5.67 -3.54 19.75
N SER A 666 6.33 -4.51 19.10
CA SER A 666 7.74 -4.90 19.25
C SER A 666 8.74 -3.73 19.18
N ALA A 667 8.65 -2.89 18.16
CA ALA A 667 9.57 -1.79 17.86
C ALA A 667 9.55 -0.61 18.86
N ARG A 668 8.77 -0.71 19.95
CA ARG A 668 8.63 0.32 20.99
C ARG A 668 9.96 0.66 21.66
N ASP A 669 10.76 -0.34 22.00
CA ASP A 669 11.92 -0.17 22.89
C ASP A 669 13.01 0.73 22.31
N GLY A 670 13.19 0.73 20.99
CA GLY A 670 14.11 1.65 20.30
C GLY A 670 13.67 3.12 20.34
N MET A 671 12.38 3.40 20.50
CA MET A 671 11.81 4.75 20.59
C MET A 671 11.63 5.24 22.04
N LEU A 672 11.75 4.35 23.04
CA LEU A 672 11.55 4.69 24.45
C LEU A 672 12.58 5.71 24.94
N GLN A 673 13.83 5.57 24.51
CA GLN A 673 14.91 6.48 24.87
C GLN A 673 14.71 7.88 24.26
N ASP A 674 14.35 7.98 22.97
CA ASP A 674 14.05 9.26 22.29
C ASP A 674 12.94 10.03 23.02
N LEU A 675 11.88 9.34 23.45
CA LEU A 675 10.78 9.93 24.21
C LEU A 675 11.23 10.38 25.60
N ALA A 676 12.06 9.59 26.29
CA ALA A 676 12.57 9.91 27.61
C ALA A 676 13.55 11.11 27.58
N ASP A 677 14.50 11.15 26.64
CA ASP A 677 15.41 12.28 26.46
C ASP A 677 14.66 13.54 26.05
N GLY A 678 13.66 13.42 25.16
CA GLY A 678 12.79 14.52 24.76
C GLY A 678 12.01 15.13 25.94
N LEU A 679 11.44 14.30 26.82
CA LEU A 679 10.79 14.76 28.04
C LEU A 679 11.80 15.32 29.05
N GLY A 680 12.98 14.70 29.19
CA GLY A 680 14.07 15.15 30.04
C GLY A 680 14.56 16.56 29.69
N ALA A 681 14.70 16.85 28.39
CA ALA A 681 15.01 18.19 27.90
C ALA A 681 13.93 19.21 28.30
N VAL A 682 12.65 18.89 28.12
CA VAL A 682 11.53 19.77 28.52
C VAL A 682 11.52 20.03 30.04
N PHE A 683 11.84 19.01 30.86
CA PHE A 683 11.96 19.17 32.31
C PHE A 683 13.16 20.05 32.70
N GLN A 684 14.32 19.85 32.08
CA GLN A 684 15.52 20.66 32.31
C GLN A 684 15.28 22.14 31.95
N ASP A 685 14.56 22.39 30.85
CA ASP A 685 14.20 23.73 30.40
C ASP A 685 13.17 24.41 31.34
N TYR A 686 12.22 23.66 31.89
CA TYR A 686 11.31 24.13 32.94
C TYR A 686 12.06 24.46 34.25
N VAL A 687 13.04 23.63 34.62
CA VAL A 687 13.90 23.86 35.78
C VAL A 687 14.80 25.09 35.60
N SER A 688 15.30 25.34 34.39
CA SER A 688 16.01 26.57 34.02
C SER A 688 15.12 27.81 34.21
N PHE A 689 13.85 27.75 33.79
CA PHE A 689 12.87 28.81 34.02
C PHE A 689 12.52 29.01 35.51
N LEU A 690 12.44 27.94 36.31
CA LEU A 690 12.33 28.04 37.77
C LEU A 690 13.54 28.76 38.38
N ALA A 691 14.75 28.43 37.92
CA ALA A 691 16.00 29.01 38.38
C ALA A 691 16.19 30.49 37.97
N SER A 692 15.54 30.97 36.90
CA SER A 692 15.69 32.35 36.41
C SER A 692 15.02 33.38 37.34
N CYS A 693 15.66 33.65 38.48
CA CYS A 693 15.12 34.42 39.61
C CYS A 693 15.99 35.63 40.02
N GLY A 694 17.12 35.86 39.36
CA GLY A 694 18.09 36.91 39.66
C GLY A 694 19.38 36.34 40.24
N ASN A 695 20.10 37.13 41.05
CA ASN A 695 21.28 36.66 41.77
C ASN A 695 21.38 37.34 43.14
N LYS A 696 22.16 36.78 44.08
CA LYS A 696 22.30 37.39 45.41
C LYS A 696 22.98 38.77 45.43
N GLN A 697 23.84 39.05 44.45
CA GLN A 697 24.58 40.31 44.39
C GLN A 697 23.66 41.52 44.16
N SER A 698 22.50 41.33 43.49
CA SER A 698 21.51 42.40 43.29
C SER A 698 20.84 42.89 44.57
N TYR A 699 20.96 42.16 45.69
CA TYR A 699 20.44 42.55 47.00
C TYR A 699 21.53 43.05 47.96
N LEU A 700 22.82 42.82 47.68
CA LEU A 700 23.90 43.23 48.57
C LEU A 700 24.19 44.74 48.39
N PRO A 701 24.17 45.54 49.47
CA PRO A 701 24.38 46.98 49.36
C PRO A 701 25.78 47.32 48.80
N PRO A 702 25.94 48.49 48.14
CA PRO A 702 27.24 48.98 47.73
C PRO A 702 28.10 49.24 48.97
N LEU A 703 29.41 48.97 48.86
CA LEU A 703 30.32 49.18 49.97
C LEU A 703 30.57 50.69 50.16
N PRO A 704 30.50 51.23 51.39
CA PRO A 704 30.80 52.62 51.64
C PRO A 704 32.28 52.92 51.40
N ALA A 705 32.58 54.18 51.07
CA ALA A 705 33.95 54.66 50.96
C ALA A 705 34.70 54.50 52.29
N LEU A 706 35.97 54.09 52.22
CA LEU A 706 36.83 53.95 53.39
C LEU A 706 37.06 55.33 54.03
N THR A 707 36.71 55.42 55.31
CA THR A 707 36.73 56.65 56.11
C THR A 707 37.16 56.30 57.53
N ARG A 708 37.92 57.18 58.18
CA ARG A 708 38.35 56.98 59.58
C ARG A 708 37.44 57.70 60.55
N CYS A 709 37.26 57.12 61.74
CA CYS A 709 36.48 57.69 62.83
C CYS A 709 36.93 59.12 63.18
N ASN A 710 35.93 59.99 63.36
CA ASN A 710 36.13 61.42 63.51
C ASN A 710 36.07 61.82 64.98
N GLN A 711 37.24 61.78 65.62
CA GLN A 711 37.42 62.23 67.00
C GLN A 711 37.20 63.74 67.10
N ASP A 712 35.94 64.10 67.38
CA ASP A 712 35.49 65.39 67.85
C ASP A 712 35.40 65.30 69.39
N SER A 713 35.98 66.27 70.09
CA SER A 713 36.12 66.28 71.56
C SER A 713 34.80 65.98 72.30
N THR A 714 34.87 65.17 73.37
CA THR A 714 33.75 64.64 74.17
C THR A 714 32.63 65.63 74.49
N ILE A 715 32.96 66.90 74.69
CA ILE A 715 32.02 68.03 74.86
C ILE A 715 30.96 68.06 73.74
N LYS A 716 31.35 67.97 72.46
CA LYS A 716 30.41 67.95 71.32
C LYS A 716 29.45 66.76 71.37
N ARG A 717 29.89 65.60 71.88
CA ARG A 717 29.07 64.39 72.03
C ARG A 717 27.96 64.59 73.06
N LEU A 718 28.25 65.35 74.13
CA LEU A 718 27.27 65.72 75.16
C LEU A 718 26.20 66.67 74.60
N TRP A 719 26.62 67.73 73.90
CA TRP A 719 25.70 68.71 73.29
C TRP A 719 24.83 68.08 72.19
N LYS A 720 25.36 67.17 71.37
CA LYS A 720 24.55 66.39 70.40
C LYS A 720 23.52 65.47 71.07
N ARG A 721 23.81 64.88 72.24
CA ARG A 721 22.81 64.09 73.00
C ARG A 721 21.73 64.95 73.66
N ALA A 722 21.99 66.22 73.95
CA ALA A 722 20.99 67.15 74.51
C ALA A 722 20.07 67.79 73.44
N ALA A 723 20.54 67.94 72.20
CA ALA A 723 19.83 68.71 71.16
C ALA A 723 18.86 67.90 70.27
N VAL A 724 18.79 66.58 70.40
CA VAL A 724 17.98 65.71 69.51
C VAL A 724 16.71 65.20 70.20
N ALA A 725 15.71 66.07 70.28
CA ALA A 725 14.31 65.64 70.42
C ALA A 725 13.75 65.33 69.02
N PRO A 726 13.20 64.11 68.76
CA PRO A 726 12.87 63.67 67.40
C PRO A 726 11.53 64.22 66.88
N CYS A 727 11.47 65.51 66.58
CA CYS A 727 10.38 66.10 65.81
C CYS A 727 10.43 65.61 64.34
N ARG A 728 9.49 64.73 63.95
CA ARG A 728 9.32 64.31 62.56
C ARG A 728 8.60 65.39 61.74
N ALA A 729 9.29 65.98 60.77
CA ALA A 729 8.71 66.73 59.66
C ALA A 729 9.47 66.42 58.34
N PRO A 730 8.82 66.37 57.16
CA PRO A 730 9.43 65.88 55.92
C PRO A 730 9.98 67.00 55.02
N LEU A 731 10.86 66.63 54.09
CA LEU A 731 11.29 67.51 52.98
C LEU A 731 11.00 66.87 51.61
N THR A 732 10.23 67.62 50.83
CA THR A 732 10.01 67.53 49.37
C THR A 732 11.13 68.28 48.62
N SER A 733 11.32 68.20 47.30
CA SER A 733 10.98 67.20 46.27
C SER A 733 11.76 67.56 44.98
N GLY A 734 12.06 66.60 44.10
CA GLY A 734 12.66 66.82 42.78
C GLY A 734 12.04 65.87 41.74
N ARG A 735 11.48 66.42 40.66
CA ARG A 735 10.73 65.69 39.60
C ARG A 735 11.65 64.97 38.60
N GLY A 736 11.15 64.02 37.79
CA GLY A 736 9.76 63.57 37.57
C GLY A 736 9.61 62.05 37.45
N ASN A 737 8.41 61.49 37.69
CA ASN A 737 7.32 61.25 36.72
C ASN A 737 7.57 60.01 35.81
N ALA A 738 6.68 59.01 35.69
CA ALA A 738 5.40 58.69 36.34
C ALA A 738 5.04 57.18 36.05
N SER A 739 3.88 56.54 36.30
CA SER A 739 2.57 56.90 36.92
C SER A 739 1.70 55.62 37.18
N TYR A 740 1.37 55.33 38.45
CA TYR A 740 0.18 54.56 38.94
C TYR A 740 -0.05 53.10 38.46
N HIS A 741 -0.84 52.23 39.12
CA HIS A 741 -1.67 52.29 40.35
C HIS A 741 -1.25 51.17 41.34
N GLY A 742 -1.62 51.15 42.63
CA GLY A 742 -2.38 52.08 43.46
C GLY A 742 -2.81 51.43 44.79
N GLY A 743 -3.37 52.21 45.73
CA GLY A 743 -4.04 51.70 46.95
C GLY A 743 -3.13 51.50 48.18
N GLY A 744 -3.00 52.54 49.01
CA GLY A 744 -2.38 52.45 50.34
C GLY A 744 -3.30 52.95 51.45
N GLN A 745 -3.30 52.28 52.59
CA GLN A 745 -3.87 52.79 53.85
C GLN A 745 -2.74 52.97 54.86
N SER A 746 -2.53 54.22 55.28
CA SER A 746 -1.62 54.55 56.40
C SER A 746 -2.41 54.48 57.71
N VAL A 747 -1.96 53.64 58.64
CA VAL A 747 -2.46 53.63 60.02
C VAL A 747 -1.35 54.15 60.93
N SER A 748 -1.71 55.12 61.78
CA SER A 748 -0.79 55.89 62.61
C SER A 748 0.02 55.03 63.58
N ALA A 749 1.29 55.38 63.80
CA ALA A 749 2.17 54.71 64.75
C ALA A 749 1.87 55.13 66.19
N ALA A 750 0.99 54.38 66.87
CA ALA A 750 0.80 54.43 68.32
C ALA A 750 0.63 53.01 68.89
N GLY A 751 1.20 52.77 70.07
CA GLY A 751 1.20 51.52 70.87
C GLY A 751 0.56 50.24 70.30
N GLY A 752 1.39 49.32 69.79
CA GLY A 752 0.95 47.96 69.43
C GLY A 752 2.10 46.94 69.50
N HIS A 753 2.02 45.96 70.40
CA HIS A 753 3.16 45.10 70.78
C HIS A 753 3.32 43.82 69.93
N ASN A 754 2.84 43.81 68.68
CA ASN A 754 2.92 42.67 67.75
C ASN A 754 3.61 43.09 66.44
N PRO A 755 4.89 42.73 66.22
CA PRO A 755 5.54 42.91 64.91
C PRO A 755 4.94 41.93 63.90
N ARG A 756 4.81 42.35 62.63
CA ARG A 756 4.46 41.46 61.51
C ARG A 756 5.76 40.93 60.85
N PRO A 757 5.75 39.71 60.27
CA PRO A 757 6.84 39.24 59.41
C PRO A 757 7.10 40.24 58.27
N SER A 758 8.36 40.41 57.87
CA SER A 758 8.74 41.37 56.81
C SER A 758 8.71 40.78 55.40
N THR A 759 8.56 39.45 55.27
CA THR A 759 8.57 38.70 54.01
C THR A 759 7.59 39.27 52.97
N SER A 760 8.13 39.78 51.85
CA SER A 760 7.34 40.36 50.76
C SER A 760 6.75 39.30 49.83
N ARG A 761 5.73 39.67 49.04
CA ARG A 761 5.17 38.81 47.98
C ARG A 761 6.22 38.36 46.97
N GLY A 762 7.28 39.14 46.77
CA GLY A 762 8.42 38.75 45.93
C GLY A 762 9.20 37.56 46.50
N THR A 763 9.41 37.54 47.81
CA THR A 763 10.11 36.45 48.51
C THR A 763 9.23 35.21 48.64
N GLN A 764 7.92 35.38 48.88
CA GLN A 764 6.94 34.29 48.83
C GLN A 764 6.91 33.58 47.47
N ARG A 765 7.01 34.32 46.36
CA ARG A 765 7.12 33.75 45.00
C ARG A 765 8.37 32.87 44.82
N LEU A 766 9.49 33.21 45.47
CA LEU A 766 10.69 32.37 45.46
C LEU A 766 10.52 31.08 46.26
N TYR A 767 9.76 31.12 47.37
CA TYR A 767 9.38 29.90 48.11
C TYR A 767 8.45 28.99 47.28
N VAL A 768 7.48 29.55 46.55
CA VAL A 768 6.64 28.77 45.62
C VAL A 768 7.49 28.14 44.51
N ARG A 769 8.46 28.87 43.93
CA ARG A 769 9.43 28.30 42.97
C ARG A 769 10.21 27.14 43.60
N LEU A 770 10.75 27.32 44.80
CA LEU A 770 11.52 26.28 45.50
C LEU A 770 10.69 25.01 45.72
N ASN A 771 9.48 25.14 46.26
CA ASN A 771 8.51 24.04 46.40
C ASN A 771 8.20 23.37 45.04
N THR A 772 8.10 24.16 43.96
CA THR A 772 7.82 23.66 42.61
C THR A 772 8.99 22.84 42.05
N ILE A 773 10.25 23.20 42.34
CA ILE A 773 11.40 22.36 41.97
C ILE A 773 11.35 21.02 42.73
N HIS A 774 11.05 21.05 44.03
CA HIS A 774 10.90 19.81 44.83
C HIS A 774 9.72 18.93 44.38
N TYR A 775 8.61 19.53 43.93
CA TYR A 775 7.47 18.83 43.33
C TYR A 775 7.86 18.15 42.01
N ILE A 776 8.55 18.85 41.11
CA ILE A 776 9.02 18.27 39.84
C ILE A 776 10.05 17.16 40.10
N LEU A 777 10.98 17.36 41.04
CA LEU A 777 12.00 16.38 41.38
C LEU A 777 11.39 15.05 41.89
N SER A 778 10.29 15.10 42.66
CA SER A 778 9.62 13.87 43.11
C SER A 778 8.82 13.18 41.99
N HIS A 779 8.28 13.93 41.03
CA HIS A 779 7.56 13.38 39.88
C HIS A 779 8.52 12.78 38.85
N ILE A 780 9.65 13.43 38.56
CA ILE A 780 10.75 12.85 37.78
C ILE A 780 11.21 11.51 38.39
N GLN A 781 11.37 11.44 39.71
CA GLN A 781 11.70 10.20 40.43
C GLN A 781 10.60 9.12 40.38
N ALA A 782 9.35 9.48 40.08
CA ALA A 782 8.25 8.53 39.88
C ALA A 782 8.21 8.03 38.43
N LEU A 783 8.39 8.91 37.45
CA LEU A 783 8.44 8.54 36.03
C LEU A 783 9.65 7.64 35.73
N ASP A 784 10.82 7.93 36.26
CA ASP A 784 12.05 7.14 36.07
C ASP A 784 11.92 5.69 36.60
N LYS A 785 11.19 5.52 37.70
CA LYS A 785 10.82 4.19 38.24
C LYS A 785 9.84 3.47 37.33
N SER A 786 8.89 4.18 36.71
CA SER A 786 7.95 3.59 35.75
C SER A 786 8.68 3.10 34.50
N LEU A 787 9.57 3.94 33.94
CA LEU A 787 10.43 3.57 32.80
C LEU A 787 11.27 2.33 33.13
N SER A 788 11.92 2.32 34.31
CA SER A 788 12.72 1.18 34.79
C SER A 788 11.91 -0.11 34.93
N PHE A 789 10.65 -0.03 35.39
CA PHE A 789 9.78 -1.19 35.54
C PHE A 789 9.40 -1.82 34.20
N PHE A 790 9.02 -1.02 33.20
CA PHE A 790 8.66 -1.53 31.89
C PHE A 790 9.87 -2.01 31.08
N SER A 791 10.99 -1.29 31.13
CA SER A 791 12.24 -1.68 30.44
C SER A 791 12.79 -3.02 30.96
N ALA A 792 12.70 -3.28 32.28
CA ALA A 792 13.12 -4.55 32.86
C ALA A 792 12.23 -5.76 32.47
N GLY A 793 11.04 -5.52 31.90
CA GLY A 793 10.11 -6.58 31.49
C GLY A 793 10.31 -7.14 30.09
N GLY A 794 11.00 -6.43 29.19
CA GLY A 794 11.10 -6.80 27.77
C GLY A 794 12.26 -7.73 27.39
N GLY A 795 13.30 -7.84 28.23
CA GLY A 795 14.60 -8.39 27.83
C GLY A 795 15.10 -9.57 28.66
N ALA A 796 14.41 -10.72 28.64
CA ALA A 796 14.92 -11.97 29.20
C ALA A 796 15.54 -12.87 28.10
N CYS A 797 16.68 -13.50 28.42
CA CYS A 797 17.38 -14.53 27.65
C CYS A 797 18.11 -14.12 26.35
N THR A 798 19.41 -13.82 26.48
CA THR A 798 20.45 -14.65 25.83
C THR A 798 21.78 -14.58 26.60
N SER A 799 22.55 -15.67 26.55
CA SER A 799 23.97 -15.78 26.98
C SER A 799 24.34 -15.45 28.45
N PRO A 800 24.51 -16.46 29.33
CA PRO A 800 25.14 -16.29 30.63
C PRO A 800 26.68 -16.32 30.53
N SER A 801 27.33 -15.18 30.29
CA SER A 801 28.80 -15.03 30.40
C SER A 801 29.21 -14.51 31.78
N THR A 802 30.21 -15.16 32.38
CA THR A 802 30.60 -15.00 33.79
C THR A 802 31.21 -13.63 34.15
N THR A 803 31.08 -13.24 35.42
CA THR A 803 31.92 -12.24 36.12
C THR A 803 31.79 -10.76 35.72
N SER A 804 30.68 -10.13 36.14
CA SER A 804 30.80 -8.97 37.04
C SER A 804 29.51 -8.76 37.86
N ARG A 805 29.60 -8.84 39.19
CA ARG A 805 28.53 -8.41 40.11
C ARG A 805 28.89 -7.06 40.73
N LEU A 806 29.10 -6.05 39.90
CA LEU A 806 28.93 -4.67 40.33
C LEU A 806 27.48 -4.28 40.10
N LEU A 807 26.92 -3.52 41.05
CA LEU A 807 25.53 -3.09 41.03
C LEU A 807 25.29 -2.24 39.78
N ALA A 808 24.55 -2.77 38.80
CA ALA A 808 24.04 -1.95 37.71
C ALA A 808 23.15 -0.87 38.34
N ALA A 809 23.59 0.39 38.24
CA ALA A 809 22.78 1.52 38.68
C ALA A 809 21.47 1.51 37.88
N PRO A 810 20.31 1.82 38.49
CA PRO A 810 19.06 1.90 37.75
C PRO A 810 19.21 2.90 36.60
N CYS A 811 18.66 2.60 35.43
CA CYS A 811 18.75 3.48 34.26
C CYS A 811 18.08 4.82 34.58
N CYS A 812 18.88 5.88 34.74
CA CYS A 812 18.43 7.18 35.20
C CYS A 812 18.15 8.12 34.01
N HIS A 813 17.08 7.86 33.28
CA HIS A 813 16.73 8.54 32.02
C HIS A 813 16.65 10.07 32.16
N PHE A 814 16.38 10.57 33.37
CA PHE A 814 16.22 12.00 33.66
C PHE A 814 17.37 12.62 34.49
N ASP A 815 18.57 12.04 34.48
CA ASP A 815 19.69 12.52 35.33
C ASP A 815 20.09 13.98 35.08
N HIS A 816 20.08 14.45 33.82
CA HIS A 816 20.37 15.85 33.49
C HIS A 816 19.35 16.82 34.14
N ALA A 817 18.06 16.50 34.04
CA ALA A 817 16.99 17.30 34.66
C ALA A 817 17.04 17.23 36.20
N ARG A 818 17.42 16.07 36.76
CA ARG A 818 17.61 15.84 38.21
C ARG A 818 18.75 16.68 38.78
N THR A 819 19.92 16.68 38.14
CA THR A 819 21.08 17.48 38.56
C THR A 819 20.81 18.98 38.38
N ALA A 820 20.14 19.38 37.28
CA ALA A 820 19.67 20.75 37.10
C ALA A 820 18.72 21.18 38.25
N ALA A 821 17.79 20.30 38.67
CA ALA A 821 16.86 20.59 39.75
C ALA A 821 17.56 20.75 41.11
N GLN A 822 18.56 19.93 41.40
CA GLN A 822 19.39 20.07 42.62
C GLN A 822 20.17 21.40 42.63
N THR A 823 20.74 21.80 41.48
CA THR A 823 21.43 23.09 41.33
C THR A 823 20.46 24.27 41.49
N ALA A 824 19.26 24.17 40.90
CA ALA A 824 18.21 25.17 41.01
C ALA A 824 17.68 25.33 42.44
N ILE A 825 17.56 24.24 43.20
CA ILE A 825 17.16 24.26 44.63
C ILE A 825 18.13 25.14 45.44
N ALA A 826 19.44 24.92 45.30
CA ALA A 826 20.45 25.71 46.00
C ALA A 826 20.43 27.19 45.58
N HIS A 827 20.33 27.46 44.27
CA HIS A 827 20.32 28.82 43.74
C HIS A 827 19.07 29.62 44.16
N VAL A 828 17.87 29.04 44.04
CA VAL A 828 16.61 29.73 44.42
C VAL A 828 16.55 29.94 45.94
N ALA A 829 17.05 29.00 46.74
CA ALA A 829 17.18 29.19 48.19
C ALA A 829 18.13 30.34 48.56
N GLU A 830 19.29 30.44 47.91
CA GLU A 830 20.24 31.54 48.10
C GLU A 830 19.60 32.90 47.74
N VAL A 831 18.99 33.00 46.55
CA VAL A 831 18.36 34.25 46.09
C VAL A 831 17.19 34.65 47.01
N ALA A 832 16.40 33.69 47.50
CA ALA A 832 15.34 33.95 48.46
C ALA A 832 15.87 34.44 49.82
N ALA A 833 16.95 33.83 50.32
CA ALA A 833 17.56 34.18 51.61
C ALA A 833 18.16 35.60 51.61
N TYR A 834 18.93 35.95 50.57
CA TYR A 834 19.56 37.26 50.49
C TYR A 834 18.51 38.35 50.26
N ARG A 835 17.44 38.07 49.51
CA ARG A 835 16.26 38.94 49.41
C ARG A 835 15.58 39.12 50.78
N LEU A 836 15.36 38.05 51.52
CA LEU A 836 14.72 38.09 52.84
C LEU A 836 15.50 38.97 53.83
N ILE A 837 16.83 38.83 53.87
CA ILE A 837 17.67 39.55 54.84
C ILE A 837 18.02 40.98 54.37
N PHE A 838 18.54 41.14 53.15
CA PHE A 838 19.04 42.43 52.66
C PHE A 838 18.00 43.30 51.94
N PHE A 839 16.80 42.79 51.61
CA PHE A 839 15.72 43.62 51.06
C PHE A 839 14.54 43.70 52.02
N ASP A 840 13.87 42.58 52.30
CA ASP A 840 12.68 42.56 53.16
C ASP A 840 13.01 42.95 54.61
N SER A 841 14.18 42.55 55.14
CA SER A 841 14.59 42.81 56.54
C SER A 841 15.66 43.89 56.68
N HIS A 842 15.94 44.67 55.63
CA HIS A 842 17.03 45.67 55.58
C HIS A 842 17.01 46.63 56.79
N GLN A 843 15.83 47.14 57.16
CA GLN A 843 15.68 48.06 58.29
C GLN A 843 16.09 47.45 59.63
N SER A 844 15.75 46.17 59.87
CA SER A 844 16.10 45.47 61.12
C SER A 844 17.57 45.04 61.15
N PHE A 845 18.09 44.54 60.02
CA PHE A 845 19.42 43.91 59.96
C PHE A 845 20.54 44.89 59.57
N TYR A 846 20.36 45.72 58.55
CA TYR A 846 21.45 46.50 57.94
C TYR A 846 21.34 48.02 58.18
N ASP A 847 20.15 48.59 58.45
CA ASP A 847 20.01 49.99 58.90
C ASP A 847 20.06 50.12 60.43
N GLY A 848 19.25 49.33 61.15
CA GLY A 848 19.02 49.54 62.58
C GLY A 848 20.17 49.10 63.49
N LEU A 849 20.81 47.96 63.20
CA LEU A 849 21.82 47.36 64.07
C LEU A 849 22.99 48.31 64.33
N TYR A 850 23.33 48.58 65.59
CA TYR A 850 24.42 49.45 66.05
C TYR A 850 24.42 50.91 65.53
N ALA A 851 23.34 51.37 64.89
CA ALA A 851 23.27 52.74 64.37
C ALA A 851 23.19 53.76 65.51
N GLY A 852 24.16 54.67 65.57
CA GLY A 852 24.30 55.64 66.66
C GLY A 852 25.06 55.12 67.90
N GLY A 853 25.30 53.82 68.01
CA GLY A 853 26.07 53.19 69.09
C GLY A 853 25.64 51.74 69.36
N VAL A 854 26.57 50.91 69.88
CA VAL A 854 26.27 49.49 70.15
C VAL A 854 25.28 49.32 71.29
N ALA A 855 25.48 50.02 72.40
CA ALA A 855 24.60 49.96 73.57
C ALA A 855 23.15 50.40 73.23
N ASP A 856 23.01 51.45 72.43
CA ASP A 856 21.71 52.06 72.10
C ASP A 856 20.92 51.23 71.04
N ALA A 857 21.60 50.41 70.22
CA ALA A 857 21.01 49.71 69.07
C ALA A 857 21.44 48.23 68.93
N ARG A 858 21.31 47.45 70.01
CA ARG A 858 21.63 45.99 70.08
C ARG A 858 20.78 45.11 69.14
N ILE A 859 21.21 43.88 68.85
CA ILE A 859 20.62 42.96 67.85
C ILE A 859 19.19 42.47 68.12
N ARG A 860 18.63 42.70 69.32
CA ARG A 860 17.34 42.14 69.76
C ARG A 860 16.14 42.44 68.83
N PRO A 861 16.05 43.57 68.09
CA PRO A 861 15.02 43.76 67.06
C PRO A 861 15.20 42.83 65.85
N ALA A 862 16.42 42.70 65.33
CA ALA A 862 16.73 41.82 64.20
C ALA A 862 16.40 40.36 64.49
N LEU A 863 16.74 39.86 65.68
CA LEU A 863 16.42 38.49 66.09
C LEU A 863 14.90 38.23 66.22
N ARG A 864 14.09 39.25 66.53
CA ARG A 864 12.62 39.12 66.52
C ARG A 864 12.08 39.03 65.10
N THR A 865 12.52 39.90 64.19
CA THR A 865 12.17 39.82 62.76
C THR A 865 12.60 38.47 62.17
N LEU A 866 13.82 38.01 62.46
CA LEU A 866 14.34 36.72 62.00
C LEU A 866 13.46 35.55 62.46
N LYS A 867 13.16 35.45 63.77
CA LYS A 867 12.35 34.33 64.29
C LYS A 867 10.93 34.30 63.71
N GLN A 868 10.33 35.46 63.43
CA GLN A 868 9.04 35.53 62.73
C GLN A 868 9.15 35.11 61.26
N ASN A 869 10.18 35.56 60.55
CA ASN A 869 10.40 35.21 59.15
C ASN A 869 10.74 33.73 58.96
N LEU A 870 11.50 33.12 59.88
CA LEU A 870 11.77 31.68 59.91
C LEU A 870 10.49 30.88 60.17
N SER A 871 9.66 31.30 61.13
CA SER A 871 8.36 30.65 61.38
C SER A 871 7.43 30.73 60.16
N LEU A 872 7.46 31.84 59.42
CA LEU A 872 6.67 31.99 58.19
C LEU A 872 7.25 31.15 57.03
N LEU A 873 8.57 31.12 56.87
CA LEU A 873 9.30 30.28 55.89
C LEU A 873 8.94 28.80 56.07
N VAL A 874 9.01 28.28 57.30
CA VAL A 874 8.64 26.89 57.62
C VAL A 874 7.17 26.61 57.29
N SER A 875 6.25 27.56 57.55
CA SER A 875 4.83 27.41 57.20
C SER A 875 4.49 27.52 55.69
N LEU A 876 5.46 27.91 54.85
CA LEU A 876 5.27 28.10 53.40
C LEU A 876 6.06 27.11 52.54
N LEU A 877 7.11 26.49 53.09
CA LEU A 877 7.95 25.54 52.38
C LEU A 877 7.60 24.09 52.74
N VAL A 878 7.64 23.20 51.76
CA VAL A 878 7.56 21.76 52.01
C VAL A 878 8.77 21.29 52.81
N ASP A 879 8.62 20.25 53.63
CA ASP A 879 9.64 19.80 54.59
C ASP A 879 11.02 19.56 53.96
N ARG A 880 11.05 19.03 52.73
CA ARG A 880 12.30 18.79 51.97
C ARG A 880 13.03 20.07 51.53
N ALA A 881 12.35 21.21 51.49
CA ALA A 881 12.90 22.52 51.12
C ALA A 881 13.36 23.34 52.33
N GLN A 882 12.79 23.10 53.52
CA GLN A 882 13.04 23.90 54.71
C GLN A 882 14.53 23.93 55.13
N PRO A 883 15.28 22.80 55.23
CA PRO A 883 16.67 22.84 55.69
C PRO A 883 17.60 23.66 54.79
N VAL A 884 17.42 23.55 53.47
CA VAL A 884 18.22 24.31 52.48
C VAL A 884 17.91 25.80 52.60
N ALA A 885 16.63 26.17 52.66
CA ALA A 885 16.21 27.56 52.77
C ALA A 885 16.65 28.20 54.10
N VAL A 886 16.54 27.49 55.24
CA VAL A 886 17.00 28.03 56.53
C VAL A 886 18.53 28.16 56.57
N ARG A 887 19.30 27.21 56.03
CA ARG A 887 20.77 27.34 55.95
C ARG A 887 21.20 28.57 55.14
N GLU A 888 20.56 28.84 54.01
CA GLU A 888 20.89 30.05 53.24
C GLU A 888 20.44 31.33 53.96
N VAL A 889 19.31 31.33 54.68
CA VAL A 889 18.89 32.45 55.54
C VAL A 889 19.88 32.69 56.69
N MET A 890 20.47 31.63 57.25
CA MET A 890 21.54 31.72 58.25
C MET A 890 22.79 32.39 57.68
N LYS A 891 23.30 31.90 56.55
CA LYS A 891 24.45 32.52 55.84
C LYS A 891 24.20 33.99 55.52
N ALA A 892 23.04 34.32 54.97
CA ALA A 892 22.66 35.70 54.66
C ALA A 892 22.60 36.56 55.94
N SER A 893 22.17 36.00 57.08
CA SER A 893 22.15 36.68 58.38
C SER A 893 23.54 36.94 58.94
N PHE A 894 24.46 35.96 58.88
CA PHE A 894 25.86 36.14 59.27
C PHE A 894 26.58 37.13 58.35
N GLN A 895 26.34 37.08 57.03
CA GLN A 895 26.89 38.07 56.11
C GLN A 895 26.32 39.47 56.36
N ALA A 896 25.04 39.61 56.72
CA ALA A 896 24.46 40.91 57.08
C ALA A 896 25.10 41.48 58.36
N PHE A 897 25.33 40.63 59.37
CA PHE A 897 26.06 41.01 60.59
C PHE A 897 27.50 41.48 60.27
N LEU A 898 28.25 40.72 59.46
CA LEU A 898 29.58 41.11 58.98
C LEU A 898 29.57 42.43 58.18
N MET A 899 28.58 42.61 57.29
CA MET A 899 28.39 43.85 56.51
C MET A 899 28.08 45.05 57.43
N VAL A 900 27.39 44.87 58.55
CA VAL A 900 27.18 45.94 59.54
C VAL A 900 28.48 46.33 60.24
N LEU A 901 29.35 45.36 60.58
CA LEU A 901 30.62 45.60 61.26
C LEU A 901 31.69 46.22 60.33
N LEU A 902 31.79 45.74 59.09
CA LEU A 902 32.88 46.05 58.14
C LEU A 902 32.51 47.06 57.06
N ALA A 903 31.22 47.25 56.81
CA ALA A 903 30.69 48.08 55.72
C ALA A 903 29.51 48.96 56.18
N GLY A 904 29.37 49.20 57.49
CA GLY A 904 28.20 49.87 58.08
C GLY A 904 28.08 51.39 57.89
N GLY A 905 28.92 51.99 57.05
CA GLY A 905 28.91 53.43 56.74
C GLY A 905 29.27 54.35 57.91
N ASN A 906 28.99 55.65 57.77
CA ASN A 906 29.40 56.67 58.74
C ASN A 906 28.68 56.57 60.09
N HIS A 907 27.51 55.91 60.16
CA HIS A 907 26.62 55.88 61.32
C HIS A 907 27.04 54.89 62.43
N ARG A 908 28.16 54.17 62.25
CA ARG A 908 28.62 53.10 63.15
C ARG A 908 30.12 53.19 63.44
N SER A 909 30.47 53.30 64.71
CA SER A 909 31.86 53.19 65.18
C SER A 909 31.92 52.34 66.45
N PHE A 910 33.04 51.66 66.66
CA PHE A 910 33.20 50.63 67.70
C PHE A 910 34.43 50.91 68.56
N THR A 911 34.24 51.02 69.86
CA THR A 911 35.31 51.03 70.87
C THR A 911 35.76 49.59 71.18
N ARG A 912 36.79 49.43 72.03
CA ARG A 912 37.18 48.11 72.54
C ARG A 912 36.19 47.60 73.61
N GLU A 913 35.52 48.50 74.33
CA GLU A 913 34.52 48.18 75.36
C GLU A 913 33.25 47.55 74.76
N ASP A 914 32.89 47.96 73.54
CA ASP A 914 31.73 47.41 72.82
C ASP A 914 31.86 45.91 72.47
N HIS A 915 33.08 45.35 72.47
CA HIS A 915 33.37 43.99 72.00
C HIS A 915 32.48 42.92 72.65
N GLY A 916 32.35 42.91 73.98
CA GLY A 916 31.55 41.92 74.70
C GLY A 916 30.05 41.99 74.37
N MET A 917 29.54 43.18 74.02
CA MET A 917 28.16 43.36 73.57
C MET A 917 27.95 42.82 72.14
N VAL A 918 28.92 43.03 71.26
CA VAL A 918 28.91 42.48 69.88
C VAL A 918 29.03 40.95 69.90
N GLU A 919 29.83 40.40 70.82
CA GLU A 919 30.00 38.96 71.03
C GLU A 919 28.76 38.30 71.65
N GLU A 920 28.10 38.92 72.64
CA GLU A 920 26.80 38.48 73.17
C GLU A 920 25.72 38.47 72.05
N ASP A 921 25.74 39.47 71.18
CA ASP A 921 24.81 39.58 70.06
C ASP A 921 25.06 38.53 68.98
N LEU A 922 26.31 38.24 68.61
CA LEU A 922 26.66 37.15 67.68
C LEU A 922 26.26 35.78 68.26
N ARG A 923 26.60 35.51 69.53
CA ARG A 923 26.18 34.31 70.26
C ARG A 923 24.65 34.18 70.34
N SER A 924 23.92 35.30 70.29
CA SER A 924 22.46 35.32 70.26
C SER A 924 21.88 35.13 68.85
N LEU A 925 22.64 35.49 67.81
CA LEU A 925 22.33 35.18 66.40
C LEU A 925 22.54 33.69 66.10
N LYS A 926 23.68 33.09 66.47
CA LYS A 926 23.94 31.64 66.34
C LYS A 926 22.81 30.82 66.98
N ARG A 927 22.53 31.10 68.26
CA ARG A 927 21.41 30.47 69.01
C ARG A 927 20.04 30.68 68.37
N ALA A 928 19.81 31.69 67.53
CA ALA A 928 18.52 31.87 66.87
C ALA A 928 18.19 30.76 65.86
N PHE A 929 19.20 30.04 65.35
CA PHE A 929 19.03 28.87 64.48
C PHE A 929 19.02 27.55 65.26
N CYS A 930 19.79 27.42 66.34
CA CYS A 930 19.80 26.22 67.19
C CYS A 930 18.54 26.09 68.08
N THR A 931 17.97 27.19 68.60
CA THR A 931 16.99 27.13 69.70
C THR A 931 15.53 26.87 69.28
N ARG A 932 15.19 25.60 69.02
CA ARG A 932 13.91 24.95 69.40
C ARG A 932 13.85 23.49 68.95
N GLY A 933 13.77 22.54 69.90
CA GLY A 933 13.13 21.21 69.78
C GLY A 933 13.69 20.19 68.78
N GLU A 934 13.74 20.57 67.50
CA GLU A 934 13.96 19.68 66.35
C GLU A 934 15.15 20.12 65.48
N GLY A 935 15.75 21.29 65.75
CA GLY A 935 17.00 21.74 65.12
C GLY A 935 16.86 22.15 63.64
N LEU A 936 16.44 23.40 63.39
CA LEU A 936 16.25 23.92 62.01
C LEU A 936 17.54 23.90 61.16
N VAL A 937 18.69 23.94 61.82
CA VAL A 937 20.04 23.69 61.28
C VAL A 937 20.81 22.92 62.36
N ALA A 938 21.62 21.94 61.98
CA ALA A 938 22.47 21.20 62.91
C ALA A 938 23.58 22.11 63.48
N GLU A 939 23.91 21.95 64.77
CA GLU A 939 24.74 22.92 65.51
C GLU A 939 26.17 23.04 64.94
N ASP A 940 26.76 21.94 64.50
CA ASP A 940 28.05 21.89 63.78
C ASP A 940 28.07 22.77 62.51
N VAL A 941 26.96 22.81 61.77
CA VAL A 941 26.80 23.66 60.58
C VAL A 941 26.59 25.12 60.98
N VAL A 942 25.95 25.40 62.12
CA VAL A 942 25.83 26.78 62.65
C VAL A 942 27.19 27.31 63.12
N GLU A 943 27.99 26.48 63.80
CA GLU A 943 29.34 26.82 64.25
C GLU A 943 30.27 27.07 63.05
N SER A 944 30.34 26.15 62.09
CA SER A 944 31.22 26.26 60.91
C SER A 944 30.90 27.49 60.04
N GLU A 945 29.64 27.81 59.80
CA GLU A 945 29.25 28.98 58.99
C GLU A 945 29.39 30.31 59.78
N ALA A 946 29.57 30.26 61.10
CA ALA A 946 29.80 31.41 61.97
C ALA A 946 31.28 31.73 62.21
N GLU A 947 32.20 30.80 61.95
CA GLU A 947 33.66 30.93 62.21
C GLU A 947 34.23 32.26 61.68
N VAL A 948 33.83 32.66 60.47
CA VAL A 948 34.24 33.94 59.84
C VAL A 948 33.76 35.16 60.64
N ALA A 949 32.53 35.13 61.16
CA ALA A 949 31.99 36.20 61.98
C ALA A 949 32.69 36.26 63.35
N GLU A 950 33.01 35.11 63.95
CA GLU A 950 33.73 35.03 65.21
C GLU A 950 35.18 35.49 65.07
N GLY A 951 35.88 35.12 63.99
CA GLY A 951 37.22 35.60 63.67
C GLY A 951 37.30 37.13 63.56
N VAL A 952 36.26 37.77 62.97
CA VAL A 952 36.14 39.24 62.87
C VAL A 952 35.75 39.87 64.21
N VAL A 953 34.81 39.31 64.97
CA VAL A 953 34.48 39.81 66.32
C VAL A 953 35.69 39.69 67.27
N ALA A 954 36.52 38.66 67.10
CA ALA A 954 37.79 38.52 67.82
C ALA A 954 38.87 39.53 67.39
N LEU A 955 38.80 40.13 66.20
CA LEU A 955 39.61 41.34 65.89
C LEU A 955 39.10 42.53 66.71
N MET A 956 37.78 42.65 66.91
CA MET A 956 37.18 43.78 67.63
C MET A 956 37.51 43.83 69.13
N GLY A 957 37.98 42.74 69.75
CA GLY A 957 38.45 42.72 71.15
C GLY A 957 39.88 43.25 71.36
N GLN A 958 40.65 43.39 70.28
CA GLN A 958 42.06 43.80 70.36
C GLN A 958 42.24 45.32 70.46
N THR A 959 43.43 45.74 70.91
CA THR A 959 43.84 47.15 70.90
C THR A 959 44.19 47.59 69.48
N ALA A 960 44.13 48.89 69.20
CA ALA A 960 44.34 49.42 67.86
C ALA A 960 45.74 49.12 67.31
N GLU A 961 46.76 49.09 68.17
CA GLU A 961 48.15 48.80 67.82
C GLU A 961 48.31 47.37 67.31
N ARG A 962 47.68 46.39 67.97
CA ARG A 962 47.71 44.98 67.52
C ARG A 962 46.98 44.76 66.20
N ILE A 963 45.87 45.45 65.97
CA ILE A 963 45.15 45.37 64.69
C ILE A 963 45.98 46.03 63.56
N VAL A 964 46.77 47.06 63.87
CA VAL A 964 47.74 47.66 62.94
C VAL A 964 48.93 46.73 62.67
N GLU A 965 49.41 46.00 63.68
CA GLU A 965 50.45 44.97 63.56
C GLU A 965 49.95 43.79 62.69
N GLU A 966 48.76 43.25 62.96
CA GLU A 966 48.11 42.21 62.15
C GLU A 966 47.90 42.66 60.70
N LEU A 967 47.45 43.91 60.46
CA LEU A 967 47.35 44.45 59.10
C LEU A 967 48.71 44.55 58.41
N SER A 968 49.78 44.89 59.15
CA SER A 968 51.14 44.99 58.61
C SER A 968 51.69 43.61 58.24
N ILE A 969 51.40 42.57 59.03
CA ILE A 969 51.76 41.18 58.76
C ILE A 969 50.96 40.63 57.57
N ALA A 970 49.64 40.86 57.53
CA ALA A 970 48.77 40.42 56.43
C ALA A 970 49.10 41.14 55.11
N THR A 971 49.50 42.42 55.17
CA THR A 971 49.95 43.17 53.98
C THR A 971 51.30 42.66 53.50
N THR A 972 52.31 42.50 54.39
CA THR A 972 53.65 42.06 53.97
C THR A 972 53.64 40.65 53.37
N THR A 973 52.88 39.71 53.95
CA THR A 973 52.68 38.37 53.38
C THR A 973 51.99 38.40 52.01
N THR A 974 51.06 39.34 51.78
CA THR A 974 50.41 39.52 50.48
C THR A 974 51.36 40.17 49.44
N THR A 975 52.18 41.14 49.84
CA THR A 975 53.11 41.84 48.94
C THR A 975 54.40 41.09 48.63
N ALA A 976 54.69 39.99 49.33
CA ALA A 976 55.89 39.18 49.09
C ALA A 976 55.98 38.61 47.65
N ALA A 977 54.86 38.53 46.93
CA ALA A 977 54.79 38.14 45.52
C ALA A 977 55.04 39.30 44.52
N ALA A 978 55.19 40.55 44.97
CA ALA A 978 55.22 41.73 44.09
C ALA A 978 56.19 42.83 44.57
N CYS A 979 57.47 42.70 44.17
CA CYS A 979 58.51 43.74 44.09
C CYS A 979 58.77 44.64 45.33
N GLY A 980 59.97 44.51 45.92
CA GLY A 980 60.40 45.35 47.05
C GLY A 980 60.67 46.83 46.68
N GLY A 981 60.37 47.74 47.63
CA GLY A 981 60.55 49.18 47.45
C GLY A 981 60.62 49.98 48.77
N SER A 982 61.21 51.17 48.68
CA SER A 982 61.58 52.12 49.75
C SER A 982 60.61 52.29 50.95
N PRO A 983 61.12 52.40 52.21
CA PRO A 983 60.32 52.45 53.45
C PRO A 983 59.64 53.81 53.73
N ARG A 984 59.18 54.53 52.69
CA ARG A 984 58.51 55.84 52.84
C ARG A 984 57.35 56.09 51.86
N ALA A 985 56.92 55.07 51.11
CA ALA A 985 55.69 55.13 50.32
C ALA A 985 54.44 54.97 51.22
N ALA A 986 53.28 55.45 50.74
CA ALA A 986 52.00 55.13 51.37
C ALA A 986 51.67 53.64 51.13
N LEU A 987 50.99 52.99 52.08
CA LEU A 987 50.58 51.60 51.89
C LEU A 987 49.47 51.54 50.82
N PRO A 988 49.55 50.62 49.84
CA PRO A 988 48.48 50.44 48.87
C PRO A 988 47.21 49.96 49.59
N VAL A 989 46.07 50.56 49.27
CA VAL A 989 44.77 50.10 49.80
C VAL A 989 44.53 48.67 49.29
N PRO A 990 44.26 47.68 50.18
CA PRO A 990 43.98 46.31 49.80
C PRO A 990 42.85 46.18 48.76
N LEU A 991 42.97 45.15 47.92
CA LEU A 991 41.92 44.81 46.96
C LEU A 991 40.68 44.30 47.71
N THR A 992 39.57 45.02 47.60
CA THR A 992 38.30 44.66 48.23
C THR A 992 37.68 43.40 47.63
N THR A 993 37.89 42.25 48.28
CA THR A 993 37.47 40.93 47.80
C THR A 993 35.99 40.59 48.04
N ARG A 994 35.32 41.31 48.95
CA ARG A 994 34.02 40.93 49.56
C ARG A 994 34.00 39.55 50.26
N ARG A 995 35.16 38.91 50.46
CA ARG A 995 35.31 37.67 51.23
C ARG A 995 35.92 38.00 52.58
N TRP A 996 35.06 38.20 53.58
CA TRP A 996 35.50 38.53 54.92
C TRP A 996 36.30 37.38 55.54
N CYS A 997 37.42 37.69 56.20
CA CYS A 997 38.24 36.73 56.93
C CYS A 997 39.12 37.45 57.96
N ARG A 998 39.45 36.79 59.09
CA ARG A 998 40.33 37.36 60.13
C ARG A 998 41.68 37.82 59.56
N THR A 999 42.22 37.13 58.57
CA THR A 999 43.55 37.38 57.97
C THR A 999 43.50 38.20 56.68
N ASP A 1000 42.32 38.59 56.19
CA ASP A 1000 42.18 39.37 54.95
C ASP A 1000 42.50 40.87 55.19
N PRO A 1001 43.46 41.48 54.47
CA PRO A 1001 43.83 42.88 54.70
C PRO A 1001 42.71 43.90 54.50
N ASP A 1002 41.75 43.67 53.59
CA ASP A 1002 40.58 44.57 53.40
C ASP A 1002 39.64 44.48 54.62
N THR A 1003 39.43 43.29 55.18
CA THR A 1003 38.69 43.05 56.43
C THR A 1003 39.36 43.73 57.62
N VAL A 1004 40.66 43.53 57.84
CA VAL A 1004 41.39 44.15 58.96
C VAL A 1004 41.41 45.68 58.83
N LEU A 1005 41.61 46.21 57.61
CA LEU A 1005 41.53 47.64 57.34
C LEU A 1005 40.12 48.21 57.62
N ARG A 1006 39.05 47.46 57.30
CA ARG A 1006 37.66 47.86 57.62
C ARG A 1006 37.39 47.91 59.12
N VAL A 1007 37.91 46.94 59.89
CA VAL A 1007 37.83 46.98 61.37
C VAL A 1007 38.50 48.25 61.89
N LEU A 1008 39.70 48.61 61.40
CA LEU A 1008 40.35 49.88 61.75
C LEU A 1008 39.54 51.11 61.30
N CYS A 1009 38.92 51.10 60.12
CA CYS A 1009 38.13 52.23 59.64
C CYS A 1009 36.90 52.52 60.52
N HIS A 1010 36.31 51.49 61.13
CA HIS A 1010 35.20 51.62 62.09
C HIS A 1010 35.63 51.73 63.56
N ARG A 1011 36.92 51.56 63.88
CA ARG A 1011 37.46 51.69 65.24
C ARG A 1011 37.46 53.15 65.71
N ASP A 1012 36.79 53.46 66.81
CA ASP A 1012 36.85 54.80 67.43
C ASP A 1012 38.00 54.87 68.44
N ASP A 1013 39.22 54.99 67.92
CA ASP A 1013 40.47 55.00 68.69
C ASP A 1013 41.48 55.98 68.05
N GLU A 1014 42.32 56.60 68.87
CA GLU A 1014 43.28 57.59 68.38
C GLU A 1014 44.45 56.95 67.60
N ALA A 1015 45.01 55.83 68.07
CA ALA A 1015 46.08 55.14 67.36
C ALA A 1015 45.58 54.67 65.98
N ALA A 1016 44.36 54.13 65.91
CA ALA A 1016 43.71 53.78 64.64
C ALA A 1016 43.51 55.01 63.73
N SER A 1017 42.92 56.11 64.23
CA SER A 1017 42.64 57.31 63.42
C SER A 1017 43.91 58.10 63.04
N GLN A 1018 44.99 58.00 63.82
CA GLN A 1018 46.31 58.51 63.44
C GLN A 1018 46.97 57.62 62.37
N PHE A 1019 46.95 56.29 62.55
CA PHE A 1019 47.51 55.34 61.58
C PHE A 1019 46.85 55.46 60.20
N LEU A 1020 45.52 55.43 60.13
CA LEU A 1020 44.77 55.55 58.87
C LEU A 1020 45.01 56.89 58.15
N LYS A 1021 45.32 57.96 58.90
CA LYS A 1021 45.73 59.25 58.34
C LYS A 1021 47.14 59.18 57.73
N ARG A 1022 48.09 58.50 58.40
CA ARG A 1022 49.50 58.41 57.97
C ARG A 1022 49.69 57.42 56.81
N ALA A 1023 49.13 56.22 56.91
CA ALA A 1023 49.37 55.12 55.98
C ALA A 1023 48.54 55.21 54.68
N PHE A 1024 47.25 55.57 54.80
CA PHE A 1024 46.26 55.51 53.72
C PHE A 1024 45.58 56.85 53.40
N GLN A 1025 45.96 57.93 54.10
CA GLN A 1025 45.43 59.30 53.92
C GLN A 1025 43.89 59.43 54.04
N LEU A 1026 43.22 58.50 54.73
CA LEU A 1026 41.76 58.40 54.68
C LEU A 1026 41.05 59.64 55.27
N PRO A 1027 39.94 60.11 54.64
CA PRO A 1027 39.16 61.24 55.13
C PRO A 1027 38.46 60.90 56.46
N LYS A 1028 38.32 61.93 57.31
CA LYS A 1028 37.46 61.87 58.51
C LYS A 1028 35.99 61.74 58.07
N ARG A 1029 35.21 60.92 58.78
CA ARG A 1029 33.75 60.86 58.64
C ARG A 1029 33.11 62.22 58.92
N ARG A 1030 32.12 62.60 58.11
CA ARG A 1030 31.28 63.80 58.33
C ARG A 1030 30.13 63.46 59.26
#